data_AF-A0AAN4T779-F1
#
_entry.id   AF-A0AAN4T779-F1
#
_cell.length_a   1.000
_cell.length_b   1.000
_cell.length_c   1.000
_cell.angle_alpha   90.00
_cell.angle_beta   90.00
_cell.angle_gamma   90.00
#
_symmetry.space_group_name_H-M   'P 1'
#
loop_
_entity.id
_entity.type
_entity.pdbx_description
1 polymer ?
#
loop_
_entity_poly.entity_id
_entity_poly.type
_entity_poly.pdbx_seq_one_letter_code
_entity_poly.pdbx_strand_id
1 'polypeptide(L)'
;MAIAKPDGTSESSSDKAGESTALQAVQKVEGLTINNYGHISFFNDKPVVGVPGPFTSGATDAMRDPLSQAPKALNKYGNRLGGTSQSTDRTACIGIENNLPVTLSEVILEHHYSDWGWESRTWWEVDSNTSTTADFKASYQTGSLGTDHWKLTIYFEDGAAFYTGENDCMMREADDSQYGPMWFQITRNRFNINLRSGACGTLIGPGTVPYEREGGIVDIKYDAYFFVSVYNMFPVSAVAKMDHHFQSGPPFYSNYIEPIISKGRSGPWIVYSNPGGSDYWNISVQLDVVPPINRDDTQEKPFKNRKENKECAFSTSGDDSGRDITIDIYPGGWTIDMPSGRCTDSWITPLGYNTVAFIAMKNNFAQNIRYVSLTHQYSSDLPYIYEYPYILVGQKSSQFNMVEYKTGSSGYDYWTVDVFLADDTHYQNNTPGKRCFMRESDATTLTFGISESTFNITLPSGSCEDKMTALGTVDVLLGAELDLPYNKNCYLAAHNAFANYADGFIVANQALSISNQLCWGASTLLLDIWVYNDDIYLLHAWGEPIIGYLANNPFATPVSLLSALKAINQYMTHFDNVITIIIEDKIDVSHRAVLWSIFQEAGVANKVFWPSPDMQKDNDWPTLWEMLQENQRLVVFSDYNGADKVFPYQWDFMSENVYGPDSLNQETWTQLRQESRRSQYGSKNLMAMNHFPWVQAGQELLPDWFPLITHANTPDFIREHVMAFQDGYNITPNWLNLDFIDVGGGILNTLYCNAALHNWETPEALKLAAGRFIYKKVFEQPTIDGKPSQLRKVHKKEKHDIMNRVSNHKPTQIDSMQDGAKDGPVNYQPKPVTFSHG
;
A
#
# COMPACT_ATOMS: atom_id res chain seq x y z
N MET A 1 3.77 -23.06 55.01
CA MET A 1 5.17 -23.41 55.32
C MET A 1 6.06 -22.31 54.77
N ALA A 2 7.02 -21.87 55.56
CA ALA A 2 7.77 -20.62 55.37
C ALA A 2 9.15 -20.83 54.70
N ILE A 3 9.80 -19.69 54.38
CA ILE A 3 11.26 -19.46 54.16
C ILE A 3 11.71 -19.69 52.69
N ALA A 4 12.46 -18.83 51.98
CA ALA A 4 13.39 -17.74 52.32
C ALA A 4 13.61 -16.75 51.14
N LYS A 5 13.94 -15.48 51.47
CA LYS A 5 14.95 -14.65 50.77
C LYS A 5 16.31 -14.82 51.50
N PRO A 6 17.44 -14.41 50.90
CA PRO A 6 18.09 -13.20 51.43
C PRO A 6 18.76 -12.27 50.38
N ASP A 7 19.15 -11.11 50.91
CA ASP A 7 19.62 -9.85 50.33
C ASP A 7 21.06 -9.83 49.78
N GLY A 8 21.44 -8.71 49.13
CA GLY A 8 22.85 -8.28 49.05
C GLY A 8 23.24 -7.17 48.04
N THR A 9 22.70 -5.96 48.22
CA THR A 9 23.34 -4.62 48.11
C THR A 9 24.78 -4.42 47.57
N SER A 10 24.98 -3.39 46.72
CA SER A 10 26.00 -2.33 46.90
C SER A 10 25.70 -1.07 46.06
N GLU A 11 25.90 0.11 46.67
CA GLU A 11 25.63 1.48 46.18
C GLU A 11 26.88 2.17 45.58
N SER A 12 26.67 3.19 44.73
CA SER A 12 27.30 4.54 44.77
C SER A 12 26.81 5.36 43.55
N SER A 13 25.85 6.29 43.71
CA SER A 13 25.92 7.71 44.14
C SER A 13 26.28 8.74 43.05
N SER A 14 25.28 9.59 42.74
CA SER A 14 25.29 11.05 42.46
C SER A 14 26.13 11.59 41.27
N ASP A 15 25.77 12.62 40.50
CA ASP A 15 24.95 13.80 40.81
C ASP A 15 24.74 14.70 39.57
N LYS A 16 23.75 15.60 39.66
CA LYS A 16 23.54 16.89 38.95
C LYS A 16 22.66 17.00 37.70
N ALA A 17 21.54 17.69 37.96
CA ALA A 17 20.70 18.43 37.04
C ALA A 17 21.41 19.64 36.38
N GLY A 18 20.96 19.97 35.17
CA GLY A 18 21.20 21.24 34.49
C GLY A 18 20.05 21.53 33.51
N GLU A 19 19.32 22.62 33.77
CA GLU A 19 18.28 23.17 32.90
C GLU A 19 18.85 23.67 31.56
N SER A 20 18.14 23.48 30.45
CA SER A 20 18.05 24.50 29.39
C SER A 20 16.84 24.25 28.43
N THR A 21 15.92 25.21 28.48
CA THR A 21 15.08 25.79 27.39
C THR A 21 14.74 24.98 26.13
N ALA A 22 13.42 24.79 25.95
CA ALA A 22 12.78 24.34 24.72
C ALA A 22 12.81 25.38 23.60
N LEU A 23 13.15 24.96 22.38
CA LEU A 23 12.92 25.69 21.14
C LEU A 23 12.15 24.77 20.18
N GLN A 24 10.89 25.13 19.95
CA GLN A 24 9.99 24.51 18.97
C GLN A 24 10.51 24.82 17.55
N ALA A 25 10.75 23.79 16.74
CA ALA A 25 10.86 23.90 15.29
C ALA A 25 9.94 22.85 14.64
N VAL A 26 8.78 23.33 14.19
CA VAL A 26 7.85 22.59 13.33
C VAL A 26 8.49 22.48 11.94
N GLN A 27 8.97 21.29 11.56
CA GLN A 27 9.36 21.03 10.17
C GLN A 27 8.15 20.52 9.39
N LYS A 28 7.73 21.32 8.42
CA LYS A 28 6.66 21.04 7.47
C LYS A 28 7.25 20.21 6.32
N VAL A 29 6.87 18.95 6.18
CA VAL A 29 7.27 18.09 5.05
C VAL A 29 6.34 18.40 3.88
N GLU A 30 6.84 19.09 2.86
CA GLU A 30 6.17 19.25 1.57
C GLU A 30 6.75 18.20 0.60
N GLY A 31 5.90 17.31 0.08
CA GLY A 31 6.32 16.22 -0.83
C GLY A 31 5.43 14.96 -0.88
N LEU A 32 4.30 14.90 -0.18
CA LEU A 32 3.38 13.76 -0.23
C LEU A 32 2.48 13.80 -1.48
N THR A 33 2.55 12.76 -2.32
CA THR A 33 1.47 12.44 -3.26
C THR A 33 0.84 11.12 -2.82
N ILE A 34 -0.40 11.19 -2.34
CA ILE A 34 -1.20 10.06 -1.87
C ILE A 34 -1.84 9.40 -3.10
N ASN A 35 -1.55 8.13 -3.36
CA ASN A 35 -2.29 7.35 -4.36
C ASN A 35 -3.65 6.89 -3.77
N ASN A 36 -4.59 6.47 -4.61
CA ASN A 36 -5.95 6.03 -4.19
C ASN A 36 -5.96 4.79 -3.27
N TYR A 37 -4.79 4.27 -2.90
CA TYR A 37 -4.60 3.09 -2.04
C TYR A 37 -3.57 3.34 -0.90
N GLY A 38 -3.15 4.59 -0.66
CA GLY A 38 -2.44 5.00 0.57
C GLY A 38 -0.94 4.68 0.73
N HIS A 39 -0.14 4.42 -0.31
CA HIS A 39 1.31 4.15 -0.13
C HIS A 39 2.24 5.38 -0.31
N ILE A 40 3.20 5.50 0.61
CA ILE A 40 4.31 6.49 0.69
C ILE A 40 5.64 5.70 0.80
N SER A 41 6.74 6.16 0.19
CA SER A 41 8.06 5.48 0.17
C SER A 41 9.15 6.34 0.80
N PHE A 42 9.95 5.77 1.72
CA PHE A 42 11.34 6.15 2.04
C PHE A 42 12.04 5.01 2.82
N PHE A 43 13.31 4.71 2.51
CA PHE A 43 14.31 4.29 3.51
C PHE A 43 15.66 4.93 3.20
N ASN A 44 16.25 5.55 4.23
CA ASN A 44 17.65 5.97 4.29
C ASN A 44 18.32 5.18 5.42
N ASP A 45 19.41 4.49 5.11
CA ASP A 45 20.51 4.30 6.05
C ASP A 45 21.31 5.61 6.06
N LYS A 46 21.38 6.34 7.18
CA LYS A 46 22.37 7.42 7.35
C LYS A 46 22.88 7.48 8.79
N PRO A 47 24.19 7.71 9.03
CA PRO A 47 24.65 8.34 10.26
C PRO A 47 24.14 9.79 10.29
N VAL A 48 23.44 10.14 11.36
CA VAL A 48 22.73 11.40 11.61
C VAL A 48 23.68 12.58 11.84
N VAL A 49 23.48 13.73 11.15
CA VAL A 49 23.63 15.11 11.72
C VAL A 49 22.84 16.17 10.91
N GLY A 50 21.89 16.89 11.55
CA GLY A 50 21.72 18.36 11.42
C GLY A 50 20.63 18.94 10.50
N VAL A 51 19.59 19.56 11.10
CA VAL A 51 18.42 20.21 10.47
C VAL A 51 18.65 21.72 10.14
N PRO A 52 18.20 22.27 8.99
CA PRO A 52 18.05 23.71 8.72
C PRO A 52 16.59 24.21 8.71
N GLY A 53 16.37 25.51 8.94
CA GLY A 53 15.04 26.18 8.96
C GLY A 53 14.75 27.06 7.72
N PRO A 54 13.48 27.44 7.45
CA PRO A 54 13.06 28.00 6.15
C PRO A 54 12.84 29.52 6.14
N PHE A 55 13.05 30.18 4.99
CA PHE A 55 12.38 31.44 4.63
C PHE A 55 12.11 31.56 3.13
N THR A 56 10.98 32.18 2.81
CA THR A 56 10.23 32.20 1.54
C THR A 56 10.62 33.33 0.57
N SER A 57 10.58 32.96 -0.72
CA SER A 57 10.12 33.67 -1.93
C SER A 57 10.42 35.16 -2.22
N GLY A 58 10.85 35.40 -3.46
CA GLY A 58 10.78 36.68 -4.16
C GLY A 58 11.19 36.54 -5.63
N ALA A 59 10.20 36.49 -6.52
CA ALA A 59 10.35 36.37 -7.98
C ALA A 59 11.02 37.61 -8.62
N THR A 60 11.67 37.42 -9.77
CA THR A 60 11.30 38.14 -11.01
C THR A 60 11.93 37.50 -12.25
N ASP A 61 11.07 37.33 -13.25
CA ASP A 61 11.32 37.06 -14.67
C ASP A 61 12.42 37.93 -15.30
N ALA A 62 13.11 37.39 -16.33
CA ALA A 62 12.86 37.77 -17.73
C ALA A 62 14.03 37.47 -18.68
N MET A 63 13.67 36.75 -19.76
CA MET A 63 14.12 36.89 -21.16
C MET A 63 15.39 36.18 -21.69
N ARG A 64 15.11 35.13 -22.49
CA ARG A 64 15.42 34.97 -23.94
C ARG A 64 16.90 34.95 -24.39
N ASP A 65 17.41 33.75 -24.64
CA ASP A 65 17.72 33.12 -25.97
C ASP A 65 17.89 34.03 -27.22
N PRO A 66 18.59 33.62 -28.31
CA PRO A 66 19.59 32.55 -28.53
C PRO A 66 20.82 33.02 -29.37
N LEU A 67 21.64 32.06 -29.84
CA LEU A 67 22.59 32.12 -30.99
C LEU A 67 23.97 32.71 -30.66
N SER A 68 25.11 32.17 -31.11
CA SER A 68 25.39 31.06 -32.02
C SER A 68 26.91 30.90 -32.12
N GLN A 69 27.33 29.66 -32.39
CA GLN A 69 28.56 29.30 -33.12
C GLN A 69 29.92 29.63 -32.48
N ALA A 70 30.54 28.55 -32.00
CA ALA A 70 31.99 28.45 -31.86
C ALA A 70 32.72 28.69 -33.19
N PRO A 71 33.93 29.27 -33.15
CA PRO A 71 34.96 28.90 -34.10
C PRO A 71 36.20 28.33 -33.40
N LYS A 72 36.55 27.16 -33.92
CA LYS A 72 37.83 26.44 -33.94
C LYS A 72 39.09 27.25 -33.60
N ALA A 73 39.93 26.58 -32.83
CA ALA A 73 41.31 26.91 -32.52
C ALA A 73 42.14 27.35 -33.74
N LEU A 74 42.95 28.39 -33.54
CA LEU A 74 44.14 28.64 -34.35
C LEU A 74 45.33 28.89 -33.43
N ASN A 75 46.29 27.99 -33.51
CA ASN A 75 47.59 28.11 -32.87
C ASN A 75 48.48 28.98 -33.77
N LYS A 76 49.05 30.08 -33.25
CA LYS A 76 50.15 30.79 -33.93
C LYS A 76 50.99 31.61 -32.95
N TYR A 77 52.23 31.17 -32.77
CA TYR A 77 53.28 31.89 -32.06
C TYR A 77 53.64 33.22 -32.74
N GLY A 78 53.90 34.24 -31.90
CA GLY A 78 54.98 35.20 -32.11
C GLY A 78 54.59 36.66 -32.34
N ASN A 79 54.75 37.49 -31.32
CA ASN A 79 55.53 38.73 -31.44
C ASN A 79 56.00 39.24 -30.06
N ARG A 80 57.31 39.47 -29.96
CA ARG A 80 58.00 40.14 -28.84
C ARG A 80 57.96 41.66 -29.06
N LEU A 81 57.88 42.44 -27.96
CA LEU A 81 58.88 43.42 -27.50
C LEU A 81 58.24 44.49 -26.62
N GLY A 82 58.85 44.75 -25.46
CA GLY A 82 58.89 46.09 -24.86
C GLY A 82 57.84 46.40 -23.80
N GLY A 83 57.99 45.79 -22.63
CA GLY A 83 57.33 46.22 -21.39
C GLY A 83 57.83 45.32 -20.27
N THR A 84 58.17 45.88 -19.12
CA THR A 84 58.52 45.12 -17.92
C THR A 84 57.42 44.10 -17.65
N SER A 85 57.64 42.82 -17.96
CA SER A 85 56.68 41.75 -17.65
C SER A 85 56.74 41.50 -16.16
N GLN A 86 56.11 42.38 -15.39
CA GLN A 86 55.79 42.08 -14.01
C GLN A 86 54.82 40.91 -14.05
N SER A 87 55.29 39.72 -13.68
CA SER A 87 54.41 38.61 -13.33
C SER A 87 53.47 39.10 -12.25
N THR A 88 52.18 39.01 -12.50
CA THR A 88 51.16 39.41 -11.53
C THR A 88 50.53 38.16 -10.97
N ASP A 89 50.70 37.96 -9.66
CA ASP A 89 49.99 36.93 -8.89
C ASP A 89 48.50 37.27 -8.87
N ARG A 90 47.68 36.27 -9.14
CA ARG A 90 46.23 36.36 -9.21
C ARG A 90 45.60 35.18 -8.48
N THR A 91 44.32 35.34 -8.18
CA THR A 91 43.53 34.28 -7.56
C THR A 91 42.16 34.24 -8.20
N ALA A 92 41.66 33.05 -8.53
CA ALA A 92 40.30 32.82 -9.01
C ALA A 92 39.41 32.25 -7.89
N CYS A 93 38.08 32.43 -8.01
CA CYS A 93 37.09 31.82 -7.11
C CYS A 93 36.25 30.81 -7.87
N ILE A 94 36.29 29.54 -7.47
CA ILE A 94 35.74 28.44 -8.25
C ILE A 94 34.78 27.61 -7.40
N GLY A 95 33.64 27.24 -7.99
CA GLY A 95 32.71 26.24 -7.49
C GLY A 95 32.51 25.11 -8.51
N ILE A 96 31.71 24.12 -8.12
CA ILE A 96 31.34 22.98 -8.97
C ILE A 96 29.83 23.03 -9.24
N GLU A 97 29.44 22.69 -10.46
CA GLU A 97 28.07 22.42 -10.85
C GLU A 97 27.96 20.94 -11.23
N ASN A 98 27.16 20.19 -10.46
CA ASN A 98 26.89 18.77 -10.69
C ASN A 98 25.67 18.63 -11.61
N ASN A 99 25.89 18.36 -12.89
CA ASN A 99 24.83 18.09 -13.87
C ASN A 99 24.59 16.58 -14.07
N LEU A 100 25.06 15.73 -13.15
CA LEU A 100 24.72 14.31 -13.13
C LEU A 100 23.32 14.13 -12.52
N PRO A 101 22.59 13.06 -12.86
CA PRO A 101 21.25 12.83 -12.33
C PRO A 101 21.26 12.26 -10.90
N VAL A 102 22.43 12.11 -10.28
CA VAL A 102 22.65 11.60 -8.92
C VAL A 102 23.45 12.59 -8.08
N THR A 103 23.29 12.50 -6.76
CA THR A 103 24.13 13.22 -5.80
C THR A 103 25.53 12.61 -5.77
N LEU A 104 26.54 13.48 -5.71
CA LEU A 104 27.93 13.07 -5.49
C LEU A 104 28.23 13.17 -3.99
N SER A 105 28.72 12.08 -3.39
CA SER A 105 29.05 12.07 -1.95
C SER A 105 30.22 13.00 -1.64
N GLU A 106 31.19 13.06 -2.57
CA GLU A 106 32.37 13.91 -2.46
C GLU A 106 32.85 14.36 -3.84
N VAL A 107 33.29 15.62 -3.95
CA VAL A 107 33.98 16.15 -5.13
C VAL A 107 35.27 16.82 -4.68
N ILE A 108 36.40 16.35 -5.20
CA ILE A 108 37.73 16.93 -4.96
C ILE A 108 38.22 17.59 -6.24
N LEU A 109 38.48 18.89 -6.17
CA LEU A 109 39.14 19.67 -7.22
C LEU A 109 40.54 20.03 -6.77
N GLU A 110 41.53 19.76 -7.61
CA GLU A 110 42.94 20.07 -7.38
C GLU A 110 43.47 20.96 -8.52
N HIS A 111 44.30 21.94 -8.15
CA HIS A 111 44.96 22.87 -9.07
C HIS A 111 46.42 23.09 -8.68
N HIS A 112 47.29 23.28 -9.66
CA HIS A 112 48.61 23.87 -9.43
C HIS A 112 49.07 24.69 -10.64
N TYR A 113 49.91 25.69 -10.39
CA TYR A 113 50.54 26.52 -11.42
C TYR A 113 52.01 26.13 -11.59
N SER A 114 52.36 25.50 -12.73
CA SER A 114 53.71 25.04 -13.07
C SER A 114 54.39 24.18 -12.01
N ASP A 115 55.31 24.74 -11.22
CA ASP A 115 56.08 24.06 -10.17
C ASP A 115 55.62 24.46 -8.76
N TRP A 116 54.48 25.15 -8.66
CA TRP A 116 53.86 25.52 -7.39
C TRP A 116 53.26 24.31 -6.68
N GLY A 117 53.00 24.45 -5.39
CA GLY A 117 52.32 23.41 -4.62
C GLY A 117 50.88 23.21 -5.08
N TRP A 118 50.36 22.00 -4.88
CA TRP A 118 48.95 21.69 -5.15
C TRP A 118 48.03 22.38 -4.15
N GLU A 119 47.01 23.04 -4.69
CA GLU A 119 45.87 23.57 -3.97
C GLU A 119 44.68 22.63 -4.19
N SER A 120 43.93 22.30 -3.14
CA SER A 120 42.78 21.39 -3.25
C SER A 120 41.56 21.87 -2.50
N ARG A 121 40.38 21.50 -2.98
CA ARG A 121 39.09 21.73 -2.33
C ARG A 121 38.20 20.51 -2.44
N THR A 122 37.59 20.17 -1.32
CA THR A 122 36.57 19.13 -1.21
C THR A 122 35.20 19.76 -0.94
N TRP A 123 34.19 19.33 -1.69
CA TRP A 123 32.77 19.55 -1.38
C TRP A 123 32.11 18.20 -1.08
N TRP A 124 31.27 18.16 -0.05
CA TRP A 124 30.52 16.96 0.37
C TRP A 124 29.05 17.10 -0.01
N GLU A 125 28.40 15.98 -0.32
CA GLU A 125 26.97 15.89 -0.68
C GLU A 125 26.57 16.93 -1.74
N VAL A 126 27.19 16.88 -2.92
CA VAL A 126 26.87 17.78 -4.03
C VAL A 126 25.65 17.25 -4.77
N ASP A 127 24.48 17.79 -4.43
CA ASP A 127 23.19 17.37 -4.97
C ASP A 127 23.11 17.43 -6.51
N SER A 128 22.33 16.50 -7.07
CA SER A 128 22.00 16.44 -8.50
C SER A 128 21.44 17.76 -9.03
N ASN A 129 21.96 18.25 -10.16
CA ASN A 129 21.57 19.50 -10.81
C ASN A 129 21.69 20.75 -9.93
N THR A 130 22.68 20.79 -9.04
CA THR A 130 22.97 21.93 -8.17
C THR A 130 24.38 22.47 -8.34
N SER A 131 24.63 23.65 -7.77
CA SER A 131 25.95 24.30 -7.75
C SER A 131 26.43 24.51 -6.32
N THR A 132 27.71 24.28 -6.07
CA THR A 132 28.35 24.54 -4.78
C THR A 132 28.66 26.02 -4.60
N THR A 133 29.07 26.38 -3.37
CA THR A 133 29.73 27.66 -3.12
C THR A 133 31.05 27.75 -3.87
N ALA A 134 31.29 28.90 -4.51
CA ALA A 134 32.54 29.16 -5.24
C ALA A 134 33.67 29.64 -4.31
N ASP A 135 34.07 28.78 -3.38
CA ASP A 135 35.01 29.08 -2.30
C ASP A 135 36.41 28.48 -2.50
N PHE A 136 36.64 27.74 -3.58
CA PHE A 136 38.00 27.34 -3.95
C PHE A 136 38.78 28.53 -4.48
N LYS A 137 39.96 28.78 -3.90
CA LYS A 137 40.89 29.84 -4.30
C LYS A 137 42.05 29.20 -5.06
N ALA A 138 42.05 29.36 -6.38
CA ALA A 138 43.13 28.89 -7.24
C ALA A 138 44.11 30.02 -7.55
N SER A 139 45.38 29.85 -7.16
CA SER A 139 46.44 30.85 -7.30
C SER A 139 47.25 30.64 -8.57
N TYR A 140 47.41 31.69 -9.38
CA TYR A 140 48.07 31.61 -10.68
C TYR A 140 48.82 32.89 -11.02
N GLN A 141 49.67 32.87 -12.06
CA GLN A 141 50.34 34.07 -12.57
C GLN A 141 49.97 34.39 -14.01
N THR A 142 49.88 35.69 -14.29
CA THR A 142 49.75 36.23 -15.65
C THR A 142 50.98 37.06 -16.02
N GLY A 143 51.36 37.04 -17.31
CA GLY A 143 52.54 37.73 -17.83
C GLY A 143 53.86 36.93 -17.76
N SER A 144 53.82 35.70 -17.20
CA SER A 144 54.91 34.70 -17.16
C SER A 144 54.57 33.48 -18.04
N LEU A 145 55.52 32.54 -18.22
CA LEU A 145 55.43 31.35 -19.10
C LEU A 145 54.87 30.07 -18.41
N GLY A 146 54.21 30.18 -17.26
CA GLY A 146 53.72 29.00 -16.54
C GLY A 146 52.41 28.44 -17.08
N THR A 147 51.98 27.31 -16.50
CA THR A 147 50.84 26.46 -16.93
C THR A 147 49.92 26.16 -15.76
N ASP A 148 48.62 26.30 -15.96
CA ASP A 148 47.59 25.92 -14.98
C ASP A 148 47.14 24.47 -15.22
N HIS A 149 47.34 23.62 -14.22
CA HIS A 149 47.03 22.20 -14.28
C HIS A 149 45.87 21.88 -13.34
N TRP A 150 44.91 21.09 -13.83
CA TRP A 150 43.68 20.76 -13.12
C TRP A 150 43.46 19.26 -13.04
N LYS A 151 42.94 18.82 -11.89
CA LYS A 151 42.52 17.44 -11.66
C LYS A 151 41.22 17.40 -10.86
N LEU A 152 40.30 16.55 -11.28
CA LEU A 152 39.02 16.31 -10.61
C LEU A 152 38.96 14.84 -10.15
N THR A 153 38.48 14.61 -8.94
CA THR A 153 38.00 13.30 -8.46
C THR A 153 36.57 13.44 -7.98
N ILE A 154 35.69 12.54 -8.42
CA ILE A 154 34.30 12.45 -7.98
C ILE A 154 34.09 11.14 -7.24
N TYR A 155 33.29 11.17 -6.19
CA TYR A 155 32.84 10.01 -5.44
C TYR A 155 31.32 9.91 -5.50
N PHE A 156 30.84 8.70 -5.76
CA PHE A 156 29.44 8.35 -5.68
C PHE A 156 29.08 7.89 -4.26
N GLU A 157 27.78 7.80 -3.95
CA GLU A 157 27.30 7.40 -2.63
C GLU A 157 27.68 5.96 -2.26
N ASP A 158 27.88 5.08 -3.24
CA ASP A 158 28.38 3.71 -3.04
C ASP A 158 29.91 3.62 -2.88
N GLY A 159 30.59 4.77 -2.79
CA GLY A 159 32.03 4.87 -2.57
C GLY A 159 32.86 4.75 -3.85
N ALA A 160 32.24 4.54 -5.02
CA ALA A 160 32.97 4.51 -6.28
C ALA A 160 33.63 5.85 -6.61
N ALA A 161 34.91 5.82 -6.99
CA ALA A 161 35.72 7.01 -7.26
C ALA A 161 36.16 7.06 -8.71
N PHE A 162 35.88 8.15 -9.42
CA PHE A 162 36.29 8.39 -10.80
C PHE A 162 37.06 9.70 -10.91
N TYR A 163 38.09 9.77 -11.75
CA TYR A 163 38.97 10.93 -11.80
C TYR A 163 39.43 11.28 -13.20
N THR A 164 39.86 12.53 -13.37
CA THR A 164 40.54 12.98 -14.58
C THR A 164 42.05 12.78 -14.44
N GLY A 165 42.74 12.65 -15.57
CA GLY A 165 44.17 12.95 -15.60
C GLY A 165 44.46 14.41 -15.24
N GLU A 166 45.73 14.78 -15.22
CA GLU A 166 46.14 16.18 -15.16
C GLU A 166 45.85 16.85 -16.52
N ASN A 167 45.15 17.98 -16.49
CA ASN A 167 44.74 18.69 -17.70
C ASN A 167 45.14 20.16 -17.66
N ASP A 168 45.82 20.59 -18.71
CA ASP A 168 46.26 21.97 -18.87
C ASP A 168 45.08 22.85 -19.31
N CYS A 169 44.71 23.82 -18.48
CA CYS A 169 43.73 24.83 -18.83
C CYS A 169 44.13 26.21 -18.30
N MET A 170 44.73 26.99 -19.20
CA MET A 170 45.39 28.26 -18.92
C MET A 170 44.43 29.35 -18.43
N MET A 171 44.68 29.85 -17.22
CA MET A 171 44.01 31.04 -16.71
C MET A 171 44.63 32.32 -17.29
N ARG A 172 43.80 33.35 -17.43
CA ARG A 172 44.22 34.68 -17.90
C ARG A 172 43.72 35.76 -16.94
N GLU A 173 44.07 37.01 -17.23
CA GLU A 173 43.65 38.16 -16.44
C GLU A 173 42.12 38.23 -16.24
N ALA A 174 41.33 37.81 -17.24
CA ALA A 174 39.86 37.82 -17.16
C ALA A 174 39.26 36.83 -16.15
N ASP A 175 40.05 35.85 -15.66
CA ASP A 175 39.62 34.80 -14.73
C ASP A 175 39.84 35.19 -13.25
N ASP A 176 40.41 36.38 -13.02
CA ASP A 176 40.71 36.90 -11.70
C ASP A 176 39.42 37.08 -10.88
N SER A 177 39.48 36.72 -9.60
CA SER A 177 38.39 36.80 -8.65
C SER A 177 37.71 38.17 -8.58
N GLN A 178 38.39 39.26 -8.92
CA GLN A 178 37.79 40.59 -9.00
C GLN A 178 36.62 40.67 -9.99
N TYR A 179 36.60 39.80 -11.00
CA TYR A 179 35.53 39.75 -11.99
C TYR A 179 34.35 38.88 -11.53
N GLY A 180 34.50 38.14 -10.42
CA GLY A 180 33.48 37.30 -9.81
C GLY A 180 33.76 35.79 -9.95
N PRO A 181 32.96 34.95 -9.28
CA PRO A 181 33.15 33.51 -9.27
C PRO A 181 32.90 32.84 -10.63
N MET A 182 33.36 31.60 -10.75
CA MET A 182 33.16 30.69 -11.89
C MET A 182 32.74 29.31 -11.38
N TRP A 183 32.00 28.55 -12.19
CA TRP A 183 31.58 27.18 -11.86
C TRP A 183 32.05 26.20 -12.93
N PHE A 184 32.77 25.17 -12.51
CA PHE A 184 33.16 24.07 -13.40
C PHE A 184 32.09 22.99 -13.37
N GLN A 185 31.81 22.40 -14.52
CA GLN A 185 30.66 21.53 -14.71
C GLN A 185 31.08 20.07 -14.84
N ILE A 186 30.35 19.20 -14.13
CA ILE A 186 30.41 17.75 -14.30
C ILE A 186 29.16 17.34 -15.07
N THR A 187 29.32 16.91 -16.32
CA THR A 187 28.19 16.53 -17.19
C THR A 187 28.52 15.25 -17.93
N ARG A 188 27.73 14.17 -17.71
CA ARG A 188 28.08 12.81 -18.16
C ARG A 188 29.51 12.47 -17.73
N ASN A 189 30.31 11.87 -18.61
CA ASN A 189 31.75 11.64 -18.39
C ASN A 189 32.66 12.85 -18.67
N ARG A 190 32.17 14.10 -18.67
CA ARG A 190 32.99 15.28 -18.96
C ARG A 190 33.10 16.21 -17.76
N PHE A 191 34.35 16.61 -17.51
CA PHE A 191 34.68 17.72 -16.65
C PHE A 191 34.98 18.96 -17.52
N ASN A 192 34.12 19.98 -17.41
CA ASN A 192 34.23 21.21 -18.18
C ASN A 192 34.71 22.35 -17.28
N ILE A 193 35.89 22.86 -17.60
CA ILE A 193 36.57 23.95 -16.92
C ILE A 193 36.12 25.26 -17.59
N ASN A 194 35.06 25.85 -17.07
CA ASN A 194 34.41 27.03 -17.64
C ASN A 194 35.10 28.33 -17.17
N LEU A 195 36.29 28.60 -17.70
CA LEU A 195 36.98 29.87 -17.50
C LEU A 195 36.31 31.00 -18.31
N ARG A 196 36.37 32.24 -17.82
CA ARG A 196 35.91 33.42 -18.55
C ARG A 196 36.76 33.69 -19.78
N SER A 197 38.04 33.36 -19.71
CA SER A 197 38.99 33.57 -20.80
C SER A 197 38.96 32.51 -21.90
N GLY A 198 38.20 31.42 -21.69
CA GLY A 198 37.97 30.33 -22.64
C GLY A 198 37.81 28.97 -21.94
N ALA A 199 36.78 28.21 -22.30
CA ALA A 199 36.52 26.90 -21.69
C ALA A 199 37.48 25.81 -22.18
N CYS A 200 37.88 24.93 -21.27
CA CYS A 200 38.54 23.66 -21.56
C CYS A 200 37.66 22.50 -21.08
N GLY A 201 37.92 21.28 -21.55
CA GLY A 201 37.22 20.11 -21.04
C GLY A 201 38.00 18.84 -21.25
N THR A 202 37.81 17.90 -20.33
CA THR A 202 38.48 16.61 -20.33
C THR A 202 37.48 15.50 -20.02
N LEU A 203 37.83 14.27 -20.37
CA LEU A 203 37.04 13.11 -19.99
C LEU A 203 37.39 12.71 -18.56
N ILE A 204 36.37 12.38 -17.79
CA ILE A 204 36.49 11.64 -16.54
C ILE A 204 36.86 10.22 -16.94
N GLY A 205 38.06 9.81 -16.55
CA GLY A 205 38.66 8.54 -16.92
C GLY A 205 38.21 7.39 -16.03
N PRO A 206 38.94 6.26 -16.06
CA PRO A 206 38.62 5.07 -15.27
C PRO A 206 38.59 5.35 -13.77
N GLY A 207 37.70 4.65 -13.08
CA GLY A 207 37.52 4.72 -11.64
C GLY A 207 37.76 3.40 -10.92
N THR A 208 37.66 3.46 -9.61
CA THR A 208 37.72 2.30 -8.70
C THR A 208 36.40 2.20 -7.95
N VAL A 209 35.82 1.01 -7.93
CA VAL A 209 34.58 0.70 -7.20
C VAL A 209 34.92 -0.25 -6.05
N PRO A 210 34.63 0.13 -4.80
CA PRO A 210 34.88 -0.71 -3.63
C PRO A 210 33.83 -1.81 -3.50
N TYR A 211 34.27 -3.03 -3.16
CA TYR A 211 33.38 -4.15 -2.89
C TYR A 211 33.74 -4.90 -1.62
N GLU A 212 32.75 -5.21 -0.80
CA GLU A 212 32.93 -6.07 0.37
C GLU A 212 33.12 -7.53 -0.05
N ARG A 213 34.18 -8.17 0.47
CA ARG A 213 34.40 -9.62 0.40
C ARG A 213 34.84 -10.15 1.76
N GLU A 214 34.68 -11.45 1.99
CA GLU A 214 35.22 -12.10 3.19
C GLU A 214 36.73 -11.79 3.33
N GLY A 215 37.07 -10.93 4.30
CA GLY A 215 38.44 -10.48 4.55
C GLY A 215 38.76 -9.02 4.20
N GLY A 216 37.82 -8.22 3.69
CA GLY A 216 37.98 -6.77 3.51
C GLY A 216 37.35 -6.19 2.24
N ILE A 217 37.62 -4.90 1.98
CA ILE A 217 37.18 -4.21 0.77
C ILE A 217 38.18 -4.47 -0.37
N VAL A 218 37.68 -4.81 -1.55
CA VAL A 218 38.44 -4.98 -2.79
C VAL A 218 38.00 -3.94 -3.80
N ASP A 219 38.92 -3.10 -4.26
CA ASP A 219 38.66 -2.12 -5.32
C ASP A 219 38.83 -2.75 -6.70
N ILE A 220 37.78 -2.68 -7.53
CA ILE A 220 37.81 -3.13 -8.92
C ILE A 220 37.79 -1.91 -9.85
N LYS A 221 38.59 -1.97 -10.92
CA LYS A 221 38.67 -0.89 -11.90
C LYS A 221 37.57 -0.99 -12.94
N TYR A 222 36.92 0.15 -13.20
CA TYR A 222 35.95 0.32 -14.27
C TYR A 222 36.26 1.54 -15.13
N ASP A 223 36.13 1.40 -16.44
CA ASP A 223 36.40 2.45 -17.41
C ASP A 223 35.15 3.33 -17.68
N ALA A 224 33.96 2.87 -17.29
CA ALA A 224 32.71 3.58 -17.51
C ALA A 224 31.69 3.39 -16.37
N TYR A 225 30.82 4.38 -16.22
CA TYR A 225 29.62 4.33 -15.37
C TYR A 225 28.40 4.77 -16.19
N PHE A 226 27.20 4.33 -15.80
CA PHE A 226 25.93 4.61 -16.47
C PHE A 226 24.83 4.86 -15.43
N PHE A 227 23.82 5.66 -15.78
CA PHE A 227 22.68 5.92 -14.92
C PHE A 227 21.46 5.18 -15.46
N VAL A 228 21.05 4.11 -14.79
CA VAL A 228 19.97 3.22 -15.22
C VAL A 228 18.70 3.53 -14.43
N SER A 229 17.62 3.87 -15.14
CA SER A 229 16.29 4.04 -14.55
C SER A 229 15.32 3.04 -15.15
N VAL A 230 14.22 2.80 -14.45
CA VAL A 230 13.17 1.88 -14.88
C VAL A 230 11.90 2.65 -15.17
N TYR A 231 11.30 2.39 -16.32
CA TYR A 231 10.03 2.95 -16.71
C TYR A 231 8.96 1.86 -16.68
N ASN A 232 7.94 2.07 -15.84
CA ASN A 232 6.89 1.09 -15.64
C ASN A 232 5.75 1.27 -16.65
N MET A 233 5.61 0.35 -17.60
CA MET A 233 4.50 0.32 -18.56
C MET A 233 3.39 -0.67 -18.17
N PHE A 234 3.46 -1.32 -17.01
CA PHE A 234 2.33 -2.06 -16.47
C PHE A 234 1.18 -1.10 -16.12
N PRO A 235 -0.09 -1.56 -16.16
CA PRO A 235 -1.24 -0.74 -15.77
C PRO A 235 -1.39 -0.53 -14.26
N VAL A 236 -0.49 -1.14 -13.47
CA VAL A 236 -0.43 -1.11 -12.01
C VAL A 236 0.97 -0.73 -11.55
N SER A 237 1.12 -0.42 -10.26
CA SER A 237 2.43 -0.15 -9.68
C SER A 237 3.32 -1.41 -9.74
N ALA A 238 4.63 -1.20 -9.86
CA ALA A 238 5.60 -2.27 -9.96
C ALA A 238 6.82 -1.98 -9.10
N VAL A 239 7.26 -3.00 -8.35
CA VAL A 239 8.56 -3.03 -7.66
C VAL A 239 9.50 -3.85 -8.54
N ALA A 240 10.72 -3.36 -8.76
CA ALA A 240 11.71 -4.04 -9.56
C ALA A 240 12.97 -4.31 -8.75
N LYS A 241 13.51 -5.52 -8.90
CA LYS A 241 14.87 -5.86 -8.49
C LYS A 241 15.72 -6.04 -9.74
N MET A 242 16.89 -5.43 -9.73
CA MET A 242 17.85 -5.52 -10.82
C MET A 242 19.17 -6.02 -10.30
N ASP A 243 19.63 -7.15 -10.85
CA ASP A 243 20.98 -7.64 -10.64
C ASP A 243 21.78 -7.44 -11.93
N HIS A 244 22.89 -6.71 -11.84
CA HIS A 244 23.86 -6.52 -12.91
C HIS A 244 25.20 -7.12 -12.52
N HIS A 245 25.91 -7.71 -13.48
CA HIS A 245 27.33 -7.97 -13.32
C HIS A 245 28.08 -7.87 -14.66
N PHE A 246 29.35 -7.47 -14.56
CA PHE A 246 30.27 -7.39 -15.69
C PHE A 246 31.14 -8.67 -15.75
N GLN A 247 31.12 -9.37 -16.88
CA GLN A 247 31.76 -10.69 -17.09
C GLN A 247 31.35 -11.73 -16.03
N SER A 248 32.09 -12.84 -15.89
CA SER A 248 31.82 -13.86 -14.86
C SER A 248 32.32 -13.47 -13.46
N GLY A 249 32.65 -12.19 -13.24
CA GLY A 249 33.25 -11.72 -11.99
C GLY A 249 32.19 -11.26 -10.99
N PRO A 250 32.16 -11.78 -9.75
CA PRO A 250 31.42 -11.16 -8.66
C PRO A 250 32.06 -9.81 -8.24
N PRO A 251 31.27 -8.89 -7.67
CA PRO A 251 29.91 -9.11 -7.16
C PRO A 251 28.79 -8.71 -8.12
N PHE A 252 27.60 -9.25 -7.84
CA PHE A 252 26.35 -8.77 -8.40
C PHE A 252 26.02 -7.42 -7.78
N TYR A 253 25.81 -6.42 -8.61
CA TYR A 253 25.19 -5.19 -8.14
C TYR A 253 23.69 -5.40 -8.15
N SER A 254 23.11 -5.54 -6.96
CA SER A 254 21.68 -5.66 -6.76
C SER A 254 21.10 -4.30 -6.36
N ASN A 255 20.11 -3.83 -7.11
CA ASN A 255 19.34 -2.65 -6.75
C ASN A 255 17.86 -3.01 -6.59
N TYR A 256 17.27 -2.56 -5.49
CA TYR A 256 15.84 -2.64 -5.22
C TYR A 256 15.23 -1.27 -5.49
N ILE A 257 14.25 -1.26 -6.38
CA ILE A 257 13.63 -0.03 -6.85
C ILE A 257 12.30 0.14 -6.16
N GLU A 258 12.11 1.30 -5.52
CA GLU A 258 10.85 1.69 -4.89
C GLU A 258 9.66 1.53 -5.85
N PRO A 259 8.42 1.36 -5.33
CA PRO A 259 7.24 1.18 -6.16
C PRO A 259 7.11 2.26 -7.24
N ILE A 260 7.24 1.84 -8.50
CA ILE A 260 7.08 2.70 -9.65
C ILE A 260 5.61 2.66 -10.03
N ILE A 261 4.90 3.78 -9.87
CA ILE A 261 3.50 3.88 -10.32
C ILE A 261 3.37 3.57 -11.82
N SER A 262 2.17 3.19 -12.27
CA SER A 262 1.92 2.99 -13.71
C SER A 262 2.31 4.23 -14.51
N LYS A 263 3.08 4.03 -15.59
CA LYS A 263 3.70 5.09 -16.41
C LYS A 263 4.66 6.01 -15.66
N GLY A 264 5.12 5.58 -14.49
CA GLY A 264 6.15 6.26 -13.70
C GLY A 264 7.56 5.82 -14.10
N ARG A 265 8.55 6.57 -13.59
CA ARG A 265 9.97 6.27 -13.75
C ARG A 265 10.65 6.26 -12.38
N SER A 266 11.54 5.30 -12.15
CA SER A 266 12.36 5.26 -10.93
C SER A 266 13.42 6.35 -10.90
N GLY A 267 14.02 6.56 -9.73
CA GLY A 267 15.33 7.21 -9.64
C GLY A 267 16.41 6.46 -10.44
N PRO A 268 17.46 7.15 -10.89
CA PRO A 268 18.59 6.53 -11.56
C PRO A 268 19.49 5.78 -10.59
N TRP A 269 19.95 4.62 -11.02
CA TRP A 269 20.92 3.78 -10.31
C TRP A 269 22.21 3.67 -11.14
N ILE A 270 23.37 3.68 -10.48
CA ILE A 270 24.68 3.69 -11.14
C ILE A 270 25.15 2.27 -11.46
N VAL A 271 25.47 2.02 -12.73
CA VAL A 271 26.02 0.75 -13.21
C VAL A 271 27.42 0.95 -13.76
N TYR A 272 28.35 0.06 -13.41
CA TYR A 272 29.76 0.12 -13.82
C TYR A 272 30.10 -0.97 -14.82
N SER A 273 30.85 -0.64 -15.88
CA SER A 273 31.22 -1.60 -16.93
C SER A 273 32.53 -1.24 -17.63
N ASN A 274 33.11 -2.17 -18.40
CA ASN A 274 34.31 -1.95 -19.20
C ASN A 274 34.06 -2.20 -20.71
N PRO A 275 34.66 -1.40 -21.60
CA PRO A 275 34.57 -1.59 -23.04
C PRO A 275 34.96 -3.00 -23.50
N GLY A 276 34.13 -3.58 -24.37
CA GLY A 276 34.41 -4.86 -25.02
C GLY A 276 34.17 -6.11 -24.16
N GLY A 277 33.61 -5.99 -22.96
CA GLY A 277 33.14 -7.13 -22.16
C GLY A 277 31.63 -7.40 -22.30
N SER A 278 31.16 -8.41 -21.57
CA SER A 278 29.75 -8.83 -21.51
C SER A 278 29.13 -8.35 -20.21
N ASP A 279 28.01 -7.64 -20.29
CA ASP A 279 27.17 -7.28 -19.13
C ASP A 279 25.96 -8.21 -19.07
N TYR A 280 25.66 -8.71 -17.89
CA TYR A 280 24.61 -9.69 -17.66
C TYR A 280 23.59 -9.12 -16.67
N TRP A 281 22.31 -9.33 -16.99
CA TRP A 281 21.18 -8.76 -16.28
C TRP A 281 20.23 -9.84 -15.81
N ASN A 282 19.81 -9.77 -14.54
CA ASN A 282 18.64 -10.45 -14.01
C ASN A 282 17.67 -9.41 -13.49
N ILE A 283 16.50 -9.33 -14.11
CA ILE A 283 15.46 -8.39 -13.71
C ILE A 283 14.30 -9.21 -13.15
N SER A 284 13.83 -8.80 -11.98
CA SER A 284 12.63 -9.35 -11.38
C SER A 284 11.64 -8.22 -11.12
N VAL A 285 10.35 -8.45 -11.41
CA VAL A 285 9.30 -7.44 -11.22
C VAL A 285 8.17 -8.05 -10.40
N GLN A 286 7.79 -7.38 -9.34
CA GLN A 286 6.59 -7.69 -8.57
C GLN A 286 5.55 -6.61 -8.81
N LEU A 287 4.31 -7.02 -9.05
CA LEU A 287 3.22 -6.11 -9.37
C LEU A 287 2.28 -5.95 -8.18
N ASP A 288 1.75 -4.75 -8.04
CA ASP A 288 0.67 -4.42 -7.12
C ASP A 288 -0.68 -4.87 -7.71
N VAL A 289 -0.97 -6.16 -7.58
CA VAL A 289 -2.21 -6.81 -8.04
C VAL A 289 -2.76 -7.77 -7.00
N VAL A 290 -4.08 -7.89 -6.95
CA VAL A 290 -4.75 -8.85 -6.06
C VAL A 290 -4.49 -10.27 -6.61
N PRO A 291 -3.89 -11.18 -5.81
CA PRO A 291 -3.67 -12.57 -6.21
C PRO A 291 -5.00 -13.34 -6.29
N PRO A 292 -5.06 -14.46 -7.03
CA PRO A 292 -6.24 -15.32 -7.02
C PRO A 292 -6.47 -15.92 -5.62
N ILE A 293 -7.71 -15.91 -5.15
CA ILE A 293 -8.05 -16.26 -3.74
C ILE A 293 -7.84 -17.73 -3.39
N ASN A 294 -7.82 -18.62 -4.37
CA ASN A 294 -7.76 -20.05 -4.13
C ASN A 294 -6.33 -20.61 -4.21
N ARG A 295 -5.30 -19.75 -4.08
CA ARG A 295 -3.91 -20.19 -4.08
C ARG A 295 -2.92 -19.24 -3.40
N ASP A 296 -2.32 -19.71 -2.30
CA ASP A 296 -1.27 -18.99 -1.60
C ASP A 296 0.08 -18.98 -2.35
N ASP A 297 0.37 -19.97 -3.19
CA ASP A 297 1.71 -20.10 -3.79
C ASP A 297 2.05 -19.08 -4.90
N THR A 298 1.12 -18.18 -5.23
CA THR A 298 1.35 -17.04 -6.14
C THR A 298 1.75 -15.77 -5.43
N GLN A 299 1.38 -15.66 -4.15
CA GLN A 299 1.70 -14.50 -3.35
C GLN A 299 3.22 -14.37 -3.32
N GLU A 300 3.71 -13.15 -3.62
CA GLU A 300 5.13 -12.78 -3.57
C GLU A 300 6.07 -13.31 -4.66
N LYS A 301 5.64 -14.16 -5.59
CA LYS A 301 6.52 -14.58 -6.68
C LYS A 301 6.66 -13.45 -7.70
N PRO A 302 7.87 -12.93 -7.97
CA PRO A 302 8.05 -11.91 -9.00
C PRO A 302 8.06 -12.56 -10.38
N PHE A 303 7.72 -11.75 -11.40
CA PHE A 303 8.13 -11.98 -12.77
C PHE A 303 9.66 -12.07 -12.80
N LYS A 304 10.21 -13.03 -13.55
CA LYS A 304 11.65 -13.21 -13.71
C LYS A 304 12.03 -13.23 -15.17
N ASN A 305 13.29 -12.92 -15.47
CA ASN A 305 13.84 -13.12 -16.82
C ASN A 305 13.58 -14.53 -17.34
N ARG A 306 13.26 -14.63 -18.63
CA ARG A 306 13.19 -15.92 -19.33
C ARG A 306 14.57 -16.53 -19.53
N LYS A 307 15.59 -15.70 -19.73
CA LYS A 307 16.99 -16.12 -19.75
C LYS A 307 17.70 -15.55 -18.53
N GLU A 308 18.07 -16.42 -17.61
CA GLU A 308 18.98 -16.07 -16.51
C GLU A 308 20.33 -15.59 -17.08
N ASN A 309 20.89 -14.57 -16.45
CA ASN A 309 22.06 -13.83 -16.90
C ASN A 309 21.89 -13.42 -18.36
N LYS A 310 20.87 -12.59 -18.61
CA LYS A 310 20.62 -12.06 -19.94
C LYS A 310 21.76 -11.14 -20.32
N GLU A 311 22.59 -11.60 -21.25
CA GLU A 311 23.68 -10.80 -21.81
C GLU A 311 23.12 -9.63 -22.63
N CYS A 312 23.39 -8.41 -22.17
CA CYS A 312 23.12 -7.15 -22.84
C CYS A 312 24.32 -6.24 -22.61
N ALA A 313 25.32 -6.26 -23.51
CA ALA A 313 26.57 -5.56 -23.32
C ALA A 313 26.48 -4.06 -23.65
N PHE A 314 27.17 -3.24 -22.88
CA PHE A 314 27.46 -1.85 -23.26
C PHE A 314 28.60 -1.86 -24.31
N SER A 315 28.26 -1.83 -25.60
CA SER A 315 29.24 -1.55 -26.67
C SER A 315 29.68 -0.10 -26.53
N THR A 316 30.79 0.13 -25.86
CA THR A 316 31.27 1.49 -25.63
C THR A 316 32.45 1.78 -26.55
N SER A 317 32.33 2.90 -27.27
CA SER A 317 33.46 3.82 -27.35
C SER A 317 33.52 4.55 -26.00
N GLY A 318 34.69 4.91 -25.47
CA GLY A 318 34.81 5.57 -24.15
C GLY A 318 33.95 6.85 -23.97
N ASP A 319 33.41 7.40 -25.06
CA ASP A 319 32.50 8.54 -25.09
C ASP A 319 31.06 8.25 -24.59
N ASP A 320 30.71 7.00 -24.31
CA ASP A 320 29.36 6.61 -23.86
C ASP A 320 29.18 6.57 -22.34
N SER A 321 30.26 6.74 -21.57
CA SER A 321 30.22 6.82 -20.11
C SER A 321 29.41 8.04 -19.62
N GLY A 322 28.74 7.89 -18.49
CA GLY A 322 27.86 8.90 -17.87
C GLY A 322 26.55 9.13 -18.63
N ARG A 323 26.11 8.19 -19.48
CA ARG A 323 24.80 8.26 -20.15
C ARG A 323 23.68 7.74 -19.27
N ASP A 324 22.50 8.33 -19.46
CA ASP A 324 21.24 7.84 -18.92
C ASP A 324 20.69 6.72 -19.80
N ILE A 325 20.26 5.64 -19.16
CA ILE A 325 19.74 4.43 -19.77
C ILE A 325 18.39 4.11 -19.12
N THR A 326 17.40 3.77 -19.93
CA THR A 326 16.08 3.40 -19.44
C THR A 326 15.81 1.94 -19.76
N ILE A 327 15.31 1.22 -18.75
CA ILE A 327 14.72 -0.11 -18.88
C ILE A 327 13.20 0.06 -18.86
N ASP A 328 12.56 -0.21 -19.99
CA ASP A 328 11.11 -0.26 -20.08
C ASP A 328 10.64 -1.65 -19.65
N ILE A 329 9.85 -1.75 -18.58
CA ILE A 329 9.18 -2.98 -18.15
C ILE A 329 7.72 -2.97 -18.59
N TYR A 330 7.23 -4.06 -19.19
CA TYR A 330 5.88 -4.16 -19.75
C TYR A 330 5.34 -5.59 -19.63
N PRO A 331 4.03 -5.84 -19.83
CA PRO A 331 3.42 -7.17 -19.63
C PRO A 331 4.12 -8.34 -20.33
N GLY A 332 4.68 -8.13 -21.52
CA GLY A 332 5.38 -9.15 -22.30
C GLY A 332 6.87 -9.35 -22.00
N GLY A 333 7.49 -8.47 -21.21
CA GLY A 333 8.93 -8.51 -20.97
C GLY A 333 9.52 -7.17 -20.56
N TRP A 334 10.79 -7.00 -20.86
CA TRP A 334 11.48 -5.74 -20.70
C TRP A 334 12.40 -5.46 -21.87
N THR A 335 12.67 -4.17 -22.07
CA THR A 335 13.57 -3.66 -23.08
C THR A 335 14.53 -2.67 -22.44
N ILE A 336 15.82 -2.80 -22.73
CA ILE A 336 16.84 -1.81 -22.40
C ILE A 336 17.38 -1.20 -23.70
N ASP A 337 17.27 0.12 -23.81
CA ASP A 337 17.78 0.87 -24.95
C ASP A 337 19.24 1.28 -24.68
N MET A 338 20.16 0.39 -25.01
CA MET A 338 21.60 0.60 -24.82
C MET A 338 22.25 1.32 -26.02
N PRO A 339 23.41 1.97 -25.82
CA PRO A 339 24.23 2.51 -26.92
C PRO A 339 24.61 1.47 -27.98
N SER A 340 24.76 0.20 -27.58
CA SER A 340 25.06 -0.96 -28.45
C SER A 340 23.91 -1.40 -29.35
N GLY A 341 22.70 -0.93 -29.08
CA GLY A 341 21.47 -1.42 -29.65
C GLY A 341 20.51 -1.93 -28.58
N ARG A 342 19.26 -2.08 -28.99
CA ARG A 342 18.17 -2.53 -28.13
C ARG A 342 18.39 -3.98 -27.68
N CYS A 343 18.32 -4.23 -26.37
CA CYS A 343 18.31 -5.58 -25.80
C CYS A 343 16.97 -5.84 -25.11
N THR A 344 16.42 -7.05 -25.28
CA THR A 344 15.10 -7.41 -24.73
C THR A 344 15.11 -8.82 -24.15
N ASP A 345 14.29 -9.05 -23.13
CA ASP A 345 13.92 -10.39 -22.68
C ASP A 345 12.43 -10.46 -22.32
N SER A 346 11.88 -11.67 -22.33
CA SER A 346 10.50 -11.91 -21.90
C SER A 346 10.47 -12.34 -20.43
N TRP A 347 9.28 -12.30 -19.82
CA TRP A 347 9.09 -12.79 -18.47
C TRP A 347 8.79 -14.30 -18.42
N ILE A 348 9.18 -14.93 -17.31
CA ILE A 348 8.49 -16.05 -16.70
C ILE A 348 7.60 -15.43 -15.63
N THR A 349 6.29 -15.63 -15.75
CA THR A 349 5.30 -15.07 -14.82
C THR A 349 5.28 -15.88 -13.50
N PRO A 350 4.65 -15.36 -12.42
CA PRO A 350 4.63 -16.02 -11.10
C PRO A 350 4.15 -17.47 -11.10
N LEU A 351 3.15 -17.80 -11.93
CA LEU A 351 2.63 -19.16 -12.12
C LEU A 351 3.40 -19.99 -13.16
N GLY A 352 4.49 -19.45 -13.73
CA GLY A 352 5.32 -20.11 -14.73
C GLY A 352 4.74 -20.09 -16.15
N TYR A 353 3.81 -19.18 -16.45
CA TYR A 353 3.37 -18.90 -17.81
C TYR A 353 4.30 -17.88 -18.49
N ASN A 354 3.99 -17.55 -19.75
CA ASN A 354 4.78 -16.66 -20.58
C ASN A 354 4.03 -15.38 -21.00
N THR A 355 2.77 -15.25 -20.62
CA THR A 355 1.89 -14.14 -21.03
C THR A 355 0.95 -13.79 -19.88
N VAL A 356 0.57 -12.51 -19.80
CA VAL A 356 -0.33 -11.99 -18.78
C VAL A 356 -1.28 -10.94 -19.36
N ALA A 357 -2.50 -10.89 -18.87
CA ALA A 357 -3.47 -9.84 -19.15
C ALA A 357 -4.04 -9.25 -17.84
N PHE A 358 -4.41 -7.97 -17.88
CA PHE A 358 -4.98 -7.27 -16.72
C PHE A 358 -6.45 -7.02 -16.98
N ILE A 359 -7.32 -7.60 -16.18
CA ILE A 359 -8.75 -7.62 -16.43
C ILE A 359 -9.46 -6.66 -15.49
N ALA A 360 -10.26 -5.76 -16.06
CA ALA A 360 -11.26 -4.99 -15.33
C ALA A 360 -12.66 -5.44 -15.73
N MET A 361 -13.59 -5.37 -14.78
CA MET A 361 -15.00 -5.70 -14.99
C MET A 361 -15.82 -4.43 -15.23
N LYS A 362 -16.67 -4.40 -16.25
CA LYS A 362 -17.60 -3.30 -16.50
C LYS A 362 -19.03 -3.73 -16.18
N ASN A 363 -19.65 -3.03 -15.23
CA ASN A 363 -21.03 -3.25 -14.86
C ASN A 363 -21.98 -2.58 -15.87
N ASN A 364 -22.70 -3.38 -16.64
CA ASN A 364 -23.79 -2.93 -17.51
C ASN A 364 -25.18 -3.41 -17.02
N PHE A 365 -25.30 -3.87 -15.77
CA PHE A 365 -26.59 -4.09 -15.12
C PHE A 365 -27.25 -2.75 -14.77
N ALA A 366 -28.57 -2.76 -14.60
CA ALA A 366 -29.32 -1.59 -14.15
C ALA A 366 -29.15 -1.27 -12.65
N GLN A 367 -28.37 -2.07 -11.92
CA GLN A 367 -28.10 -1.91 -10.49
C GLN A 367 -26.63 -2.18 -10.15
N ASN A 368 -26.23 -1.76 -8.95
CA ASN A 368 -24.87 -1.98 -8.46
C ASN A 368 -24.60 -3.48 -8.37
N ILE A 369 -23.41 -3.87 -8.78
CA ILE A 369 -22.90 -5.21 -8.52
C ILE A 369 -22.27 -5.18 -7.14
N ARG A 370 -22.73 -6.07 -6.27
CA ARG A 370 -22.12 -6.31 -4.96
C ARG A 370 -20.74 -6.91 -5.13
N TYR A 371 -20.64 -7.91 -5.99
CA TYR A 371 -19.39 -8.61 -6.20
C TYR A 371 -19.44 -9.51 -7.46
N VAL A 372 -18.30 -9.70 -8.14
CA VAL A 372 -18.11 -10.64 -9.27
C VAL A 372 -17.03 -11.64 -8.93
N SER A 373 -17.33 -12.93 -9.05
CA SER A 373 -16.32 -13.99 -9.08
C SER A 373 -16.05 -14.41 -10.52
N LEU A 374 -14.78 -14.30 -10.93
CA LEU A 374 -14.30 -14.73 -12.23
C LEU A 374 -13.37 -15.92 -12.04
N THR A 375 -13.81 -17.09 -12.49
CA THR A 375 -12.94 -18.27 -12.57
C THR A 375 -12.29 -18.34 -13.95
N HIS A 376 -10.96 -18.44 -13.98
CA HIS A 376 -10.18 -18.71 -15.19
C HIS A 376 -9.46 -20.05 -15.04
N GLN A 377 -9.45 -20.86 -16.09
CA GLN A 377 -8.64 -22.06 -16.16
C GLN A 377 -7.92 -22.13 -17.49
N TYR A 378 -6.59 -22.23 -17.46
CA TYR A 378 -5.84 -22.52 -18.67
C TYR A 378 -5.76 -24.04 -18.90
N SER A 379 -6.36 -24.52 -19.98
CA SER A 379 -6.34 -25.93 -20.40
C SER A 379 -6.78 -26.89 -19.28
N SER A 380 -5.90 -27.79 -18.84
CA SER A 380 -6.13 -28.74 -17.75
C SER A 380 -5.45 -28.32 -16.45
N ASP A 381 -4.92 -27.09 -16.38
CA ASP A 381 -4.28 -26.56 -15.18
C ASP A 381 -5.35 -26.30 -14.10
N LEU A 382 -4.92 -25.98 -12.88
CA LEU A 382 -5.86 -25.63 -11.80
C LEU A 382 -6.61 -24.34 -12.15
N PRO A 383 -7.91 -24.24 -11.84
CA PRO A 383 -8.66 -22.99 -11.99
C PRO A 383 -8.19 -21.95 -10.97
N TYR A 384 -8.15 -20.68 -11.37
CA TYR A 384 -7.87 -19.52 -10.54
C TYR A 384 -9.11 -18.66 -10.41
N ILE A 385 -9.39 -18.17 -9.21
CA ILE A 385 -10.57 -17.36 -8.92
C ILE A 385 -10.15 -15.94 -8.59
N TYR A 386 -10.73 -14.99 -9.33
CA TYR A 386 -10.49 -13.57 -9.19
C TYR A 386 -11.76 -12.86 -8.74
N GLU A 387 -11.59 -12.01 -7.76
CA GLU A 387 -12.66 -11.33 -7.05
C GLU A 387 -12.75 -9.88 -7.51
N TYR A 388 -13.95 -9.35 -7.80
CA TYR A 388 -14.19 -7.93 -8.04
C TYR A 388 -15.32 -7.42 -7.14
N PRO A 389 -15.02 -6.79 -6.00
CA PRO A 389 -16.03 -6.19 -5.16
C PRO A 389 -16.58 -4.94 -5.84
N TYR A 390 -17.84 -4.66 -5.53
CA TYR A 390 -18.42 -3.34 -5.60
C TYR A 390 -18.18 -2.58 -6.92
N ILE A 391 -18.99 -2.89 -7.93
CA ILE A 391 -18.94 -2.21 -9.22
C ILE A 391 -20.23 -1.44 -9.43
N LEU A 392 -20.14 -0.10 -9.37
CA LEU A 392 -21.28 0.79 -9.59
C LEU A 392 -21.86 0.67 -11.00
N VAL A 393 -23.16 0.97 -11.12
CA VAL A 393 -23.86 1.01 -12.41
C VAL A 393 -23.08 1.82 -13.44
N GLY A 394 -22.78 1.22 -14.59
CA GLY A 394 -22.10 1.85 -15.72
C GLY A 394 -20.59 2.04 -15.55
N GLN A 395 -20.03 1.73 -14.38
CA GLN A 395 -18.61 1.89 -14.09
C GLN A 395 -17.79 0.64 -14.41
N LYS A 396 -16.47 0.82 -14.47
CA LYS A 396 -15.49 -0.27 -14.45
C LYS A 396 -15.03 -0.49 -13.01
N SER A 397 -14.61 -1.71 -12.69
CA SER A 397 -13.87 -1.98 -11.46
C SER A 397 -12.66 -1.06 -11.38
N SER A 398 -12.41 -0.53 -10.18
CA SER A 398 -11.21 0.26 -9.90
C SER A 398 -9.95 -0.61 -9.90
N GLN A 399 -10.08 -1.88 -9.52
CA GLN A 399 -8.99 -2.85 -9.52
C GLN A 399 -8.88 -3.62 -10.85
N PHE A 400 -7.65 -4.02 -11.15
CA PHE A 400 -7.31 -5.00 -12.17
C PHE A 400 -6.93 -6.31 -11.49
N ASN A 401 -7.51 -7.42 -11.95
CA ASN A 401 -6.96 -8.73 -11.62
C ASN A 401 -6.05 -9.20 -12.76
N MET A 402 -4.92 -9.79 -12.39
CA MET A 402 -3.92 -10.27 -13.31
C MET A 402 -4.20 -11.74 -13.65
N VAL A 403 -4.33 -12.06 -14.94
CA VAL A 403 -4.53 -13.43 -15.42
C VAL A 403 -3.35 -13.88 -16.25
N GLU A 404 -2.75 -14.99 -15.86
CA GLU A 404 -1.62 -15.61 -16.54
C GLU A 404 -2.08 -16.75 -17.46
N TYR A 405 -1.48 -16.84 -18.65
CA TYR A 405 -1.82 -17.85 -19.64
C TYR A 405 -0.66 -18.11 -20.59
N LYS A 406 -0.69 -19.25 -21.29
CA LYS A 406 0.36 -19.66 -22.23
C LYS A 406 -0.03 -19.31 -23.65
N THR A 407 0.85 -18.63 -24.36
CA THR A 407 0.75 -18.39 -25.80
C THR A 407 1.78 -19.21 -26.58
N GLY A 408 1.52 -19.50 -27.86
CA GLY A 408 2.40 -20.32 -28.72
C GLY A 408 2.25 -21.84 -28.59
N SER A 409 1.29 -22.32 -27.79
CA SER A 409 0.92 -23.74 -27.63
C SER A 409 -0.59 -23.95 -27.85
N SER A 410 -1.06 -25.20 -27.96
CA SER A 410 -2.46 -25.54 -28.31
C SER A 410 -3.45 -25.50 -27.13
N GLY A 411 -3.24 -24.61 -26.15
CA GLY A 411 -4.11 -24.52 -24.97
C GLY A 411 -5.32 -23.61 -25.16
N TYR A 412 -6.22 -23.65 -24.19
CA TYR A 412 -7.48 -22.88 -24.19
C TYR A 412 -7.73 -22.21 -22.85
N ASP A 413 -8.43 -21.07 -22.86
CA ASP A 413 -8.83 -20.34 -21.66
C ASP A 413 -10.30 -20.59 -21.37
N TYR A 414 -10.62 -21.12 -20.19
CA TYR A 414 -11.99 -21.40 -19.78
C TYR A 414 -12.44 -20.40 -18.72
N TRP A 415 -13.63 -19.84 -18.91
CA TRP A 415 -14.16 -18.77 -18.05
C TRP A 415 -15.51 -19.12 -17.44
N THR A 416 -15.63 -18.95 -16.14
CA THR A 416 -16.93 -18.91 -15.45
C THR A 416 -17.05 -17.56 -14.76
N VAL A 417 -18.20 -16.90 -14.89
CA VAL A 417 -18.46 -15.63 -14.21
C VAL A 417 -19.74 -15.73 -13.40
N ASP A 418 -19.62 -15.40 -12.12
CA ASP A 418 -20.72 -15.31 -11.17
C ASP A 418 -20.85 -13.84 -10.72
N VAL A 419 -22.04 -13.27 -10.87
CA VAL A 419 -22.33 -11.87 -10.55
C VAL A 419 -23.42 -11.82 -9.49
N PHE A 420 -23.14 -11.12 -8.39
CA PHE A 420 -24.09 -10.89 -7.30
C PHE A 420 -24.46 -9.42 -7.28
N LEU A 421 -25.74 -9.12 -7.45
CA LEU A 421 -26.25 -7.76 -7.48
C LEU A 421 -26.56 -7.24 -6.08
N ALA A 422 -26.84 -5.94 -5.97
CA ALA A 422 -27.15 -5.30 -4.69
C ALA A 422 -28.47 -5.79 -4.06
N ASP A 423 -29.42 -6.26 -4.87
CA ASP A 423 -30.66 -6.93 -4.41
C ASP A 423 -30.47 -8.44 -4.16
N ASP A 424 -29.22 -8.88 -4.13
CA ASP A 424 -28.73 -10.23 -3.94
C ASP A 424 -29.12 -11.22 -5.05
N THR A 425 -29.61 -10.75 -6.19
CA THR A 425 -29.82 -11.61 -7.36
C THR A 425 -28.46 -12.10 -7.89
N HIS A 426 -28.37 -13.40 -8.14
CA HIS A 426 -27.20 -14.07 -8.70
C HIS A 426 -27.40 -14.39 -10.17
N TYR A 427 -26.42 -14.03 -10.99
CA TYR A 427 -26.31 -14.38 -12.40
C TYR A 427 -25.05 -15.19 -12.65
N GLN A 428 -25.14 -16.18 -13.55
CA GLN A 428 -23.99 -16.91 -14.07
C GLN A 428 -24.06 -16.98 -15.60
N ASN A 429 -22.91 -17.11 -16.26
CA ASN A 429 -22.89 -17.40 -17.68
C ASN A 429 -23.41 -18.82 -17.98
N ASN A 430 -24.14 -18.98 -19.07
CA ASN A 430 -24.88 -20.21 -19.41
C ASN A 430 -23.99 -21.42 -19.67
N THR A 431 -22.73 -21.17 -20.03
CA THR A 431 -21.71 -22.20 -20.28
C THR A 431 -20.57 -22.03 -19.28
N PRO A 432 -20.70 -22.48 -18.03
CA PRO A 432 -19.57 -22.50 -17.09
C PRO A 432 -18.35 -23.18 -17.72
N GLY A 433 -17.17 -22.58 -17.55
CA GLY A 433 -15.98 -22.96 -18.32
C GLY A 433 -16.15 -22.62 -19.81
N LYS A 434 -16.65 -21.41 -20.12
CA LYS A 434 -16.76 -20.93 -21.48
C LYS A 434 -15.37 -20.88 -22.09
N ARG A 435 -15.15 -21.70 -23.11
CA ARG A 435 -13.88 -21.74 -23.84
C ARG A 435 -13.71 -20.48 -24.69
N CYS A 436 -12.67 -19.73 -24.41
CA CYS A 436 -12.16 -18.60 -25.16
C CYS A 436 -10.71 -18.89 -25.59
N PHE A 437 -10.18 -18.08 -26.51
CA PHE A 437 -8.82 -18.24 -27.01
C PHE A 437 -8.07 -16.93 -26.86
N MET A 438 -7.12 -16.87 -25.93
CA MET A 438 -6.24 -15.71 -25.77
C MET A 438 -4.94 -15.88 -26.54
N ARG A 439 -4.49 -14.79 -27.16
CA ARG A 439 -3.24 -14.72 -27.93
C ARG A 439 -2.25 -13.76 -27.27
N GLU A 440 -1.03 -13.73 -27.81
CA GLU A 440 0.01 -12.79 -27.39
C GLU A 440 -0.44 -11.33 -27.57
N SER A 441 -1.25 -11.03 -28.60
CA SER A 441 -1.84 -9.71 -28.81
C SER A 441 -2.81 -9.28 -27.70
N ASP A 442 -3.28 -10.21 -26.87
CA ASP A 442 -4.23 -9.94 -25.79
C ASP A 442 -3.54 -9.66 -24.45
N ALA A 443 -2.19 -9.65 -24.45
CA ALA A 443 -1.34 -9.37 -23.29
C ALA A 443 -1.35 -7.87 -22.94
N THR A 444 -2.53 -7.38 -22.55
CA THR A 444 -2.82 -5.96 -22.33
C THR A 444 -3.86 -5.79 -21.24
N THR A 445 -4.31 -4.56 -21.03
CA THR A 445 -5.47 -4.27 -20.21
C THR A 445 -6.75 -4.56 -20.97
N LEU A 446 -7.56 -5.47 -20.44
CA LEU A 446 -8.82 -5.92 -20.99
C LEU A 446 -9.98 -5.40 -20.14
N THR A 447 -11.14 -5.19 -20.76
CA THR A 447 -12.38 -4.87 -20.05
C THR A 447 -13.45 -5.89 -20.40
N PHE A 448 -13.92 -6.62 -19.40
CA PHE A 448 -14.98 -7.61 -19.55
C PHE A 448 -16.32 -6.95 -19.20
N GLY A 449 -17.25 -6.95 -20.14
CA GLY A 449 -18.59 -6.41 -19.94
C GLY A 449 -19.54 -7.48 -19.41
N ILE A 450 -20.26 -7.17 -18.34
CA ILE A 450 -21.28 -8.06 -17.76
C ILE A 450 -22.62 -7.34 -17.66
N SER A 451 -23.69 -8.06 -17.99
CA SER A 451 -25.07 -7.58 -18.04
C SER A 451 -26.04 -8.72 -17.74
N GLU A 452 -27.34 -8.41 -17.62
CA GLU A 452 -28.39 -9.42 -17.39
C GLU A 452 -28.46 -10.48 -18.49
N SER A 453 -28.07 -10.15 -19.73
CA SER A 453 -28.18 -11.05 -20.88
C SER A 453 -26.87 -11.65 -21.34
N THR A 454 -25.73 -11.01 -21.03
CA THR A 454 -24.47 -11.29 -21.71
C THR A 454 -23.25 -11.01 -20.85
N PHE A 455 -22.31 -11.96 -20.90
CA PHE A 455 -20.90 -11.79 -20.54
C PHE A 455 -20.09 -11.66 -21.82
N ASN A 456 -19.36 -10.56 -21.98
CA ASN A 456 -18.60 -10.23 -23.17
C ASN A 456 -17.15 -9.90 -22.83
N ILE A 457 -16.24 -10.63 -23.44
CA ILE A 457 -14.80 -10.43 -23.41
C ILE A 457 -14.39 -9.84 -24.77
N THR A 458 -14.03 -8.56 -24.76
CA THR A 458 -13.47 -7.88 -25.93
C THR A 458 -11.94 -8.00 -25.90
N LEU A 459 -11.37 -8.74 -26.86
CA LEU A 459 -9.94 -8.98 -26.99
C LEU A 459 -9.39 -8.26 -28.23
N PRO A 460 -8.11 -7.84 -28.23
CA PRO A 460 -7.43 -7.43 -29.45
C PRO A 460 -7.46 -8.50 -30.56
N SER A 461 -7.42 -9.78 -30.20
CA SER A 461 -7.44 -10.91 -31.13
C SER A 461 -8.84 -11.34 -31.62
N GLY A 462 -9.91 -10.80 -31.03
CA GLY A 462 -11.29 -11.19 -31.33
C GLY A 462 -12.25 -10.92 -30.17
N SER A 463 -13.39 -11.61 -30.12
CA SER A 463 -14.32 -11.50 -28.99
C SER A 463 -14.78 -12.87 -28.54
N CYS A 464 -15.00 -13.02 -27.23
CA CYS A 464 -15.62 -14.20 -26.64
C CYS A 464 -16.85 -13.76 -25.85
N GLU A 465 -17.99 -14.38 -26.12
CA GLU A 465 -19.24 -14.04 -25.44
C GLU A 465 -20.00 -15.28 -25.00
N ASP A 466 -20.79 -15.12 -23.94
CA ASP A 466 -21.75 -16.09 -23.46
C ASP A 466 -22.99 -15.39 -22.91
N LYS A 467 -24.12 -16.09 -22.92
CA LYS A 467 -25.35 -15.57 -22.31
C LYS A 467 -25.25 -15.64 -20.80
N MET A 468 -25.94 -14.74 -20.10
CA MET A 468 -26.11 -14.79 -18.64
C MET A 468 -27.54 -15.23 -18.30
N THR A 469 -27.70 -15.95 -17.20
CA THR A 469 -29.00 -16.32 -16.65
C THR A 469 -29.01 -16.08 -15.14
N ALA A 470 -30.13 -15.56 -14.64
CA ALA A 470 -30.37 -15.46 -13.20
C ALA A 470 -30.60 -16.86 -12.61
N LEU A 471 -29.83 -17.21 -11.59
CA LEU A 471 -29.92 -18.51 -10.90
C LEU A 471 -30.75 -18.45 -9.62
N GLY A 472 -30.99 -17.25 -9.08
CA GLY A 472 -31.81 -17.03 -7.89
C GLY A 472 -31.36 -15.81 -7.10
N THR A 473 -31.72 -15.77 -5.82
CA THR A 473 -31.23 -14.77 -4.86
C THR A 473 -30.36 -15.45 -3.82
N VAL A 474 -29.26 -14.82 -3.45
CA VAL A 474 -28.40 -15.23 -2.33
C VAL A 474 -28.83 -14.48 -1.08
N ASP A 475 -28.60 -15.06 0.09
CA ASP A 475 -28.74 -14.34 1.34
C ASP A 475 -27.35 -13.93 1.83
N VAL A 476 -27.00 -12.67 1.61
CA VAL A 476 -25.71 -12.10 2.02
C VAL A 476 -25.68 -11.69 3.49
N LEU A 477 -26.84 -11.67 4.16
CA LEU A 477 -26.96 -11.47 5.60
C LEU A 477 -26.89 -12.80 6.36
N LEU A 478 -26.68 -13.90 5.66
CA LEU A 478 -26.45 -15.23 6.22
C LEU A 478 -27.58 -15.65 7.20
N GLY A 479 -28.82 -15.36 6.84
CA GLY A 479 -30.01 -15.66 7.64
C GLY A 479 -30.35 -14.63 8.71
N ALA A 480 -29.59 -13.55 8.85
CA ALA A 480 -29.99 -12.47 9.75
C ALA A 480 -31.22 -11.74 9.20
N GLU A 481 -32.19 -11.51 10.07
CA GLU A 481 -33.50 -10.98 9.72
C GLU A 481 -33.62 -9.51 10.08
N LEU A 482 -33.99 -8.70 9.09
CA LEU A 482 -34.05 -7.25 9.23
C LEU A 482 -35.10 -6.81 10.26
N ASP A 483 -36.20 -7.56 10.37
CA ASP A 483 -37.31 -7.24 11.29
C ASP A 483 -37.04 -7.67 12.74
N LEU A 484 -35.91 -8.35 13.01
CA LEU A 484 -35.55 -8.78 14.36
C LEU A 484 -34.54 -7.82 15.02
N PRO A 485 -34.59 -7.69 16.36
CA PRO A 485 -33.60 -6.93 17.12
C PRO A 485 -32.16 -7.33 16.79
N TYR A 486 -31.23 -6.38 16.75
CA TYR A 486 -29.81 -6.64 16.50
C TYR A 486 -29.26 -7.79 17.37
N ASN A 487 -29.58 -7.78 18.67
CA ASN A 487 -29.13 -8.79 19.62
C ASN A 487 -29.81 -10.17 19.49
N LYS A 488 -30.76 -10.34 18.57
CA LYS A 488 -31.43 -11.62 18.27
C LYS A 488 -30.96 -12.26 16.97
N ASN A 489 -29.88 -11.74 16.38
CA ASN A 489 -29.22 -12.28 15.21
C ASN A 489 -27.82 -12.82 15.55
N CYS A 490 -27.29 -13.62 14.63
CA CYS A 490 -25.94 -14.17 14.63
C CYS A 490 -25.16 -13.67 13.42
N TYR A 491 -23.89 -13.30 13.62
CA TYR A 491 -23.08 -12.61 12.64
C TYR A 491 -21.76 -13.35 12.39
N LEU A 492 -21.36 -13.44 11.13
CA LEU A 492 -20.01 -13.86 10.75
C LEU A 492 -19.04 -12.74 11.11
N ALA A 493 -18.06 -13.05 11.95
CA ALA A 493 -17.05 -12.12 12.42
C ALA A 493 -15.65 -12.53 11.96
N ALA A 494 -14.97 -11.61 11.28
CA ALA A 494 -13.59 -11.82 10.86
C ALA A 494 -12.64 -11.35 11.98
N HIS A 495 -11.93 -12.30 12.59
CA HIS A 495 -10.89 -12.02 13.57
C HIS A 495 -9.68 -11.37 12.88
N ASN A 496 -9.14 -10.31 13.50
CA ASN A 496 -8.09 -9.47 12.94
C ASN A 496 -8.28 -9.18 11.46
N ALA A 497 -9.46 -8.67 11.11
CA ALA A 497 -9.91 -8.47 9.73
C ALA A 497 -8.92 -7.69 8.86
N PHE A 498 -8.11 -6.83 9.46
CA PHE A 498 -7.07 -6.06 8.78
C PHE A 498 -5.87 -6.90 8.36
N ALA A 499 -5.53 -7.96 9.10
CA ALA A 499 -4.38 -8.79 8.83
C ALA A 499 -4.69 -9.78 7.73
N ASN A 500 -4.50 -9.36 6.48
CA ASN A 500 -4.88 -10.18 5.34
C ASN A 500 -3.87 -10.20 4.19
N TYR A 501 -3.82 -11.33 3.50
CA TYR A 501 -2.91 -11.53 2.37
C TYR A 501 -3.18 -10.58 1.21
N ALA A 502 -4.45 -10.20 0.97
CA ALA A 502 -4.80 -9.27 -0.10
C ALA A 502 -4.22 -7.86 0.11
N ASP A 503 -4.01 -7.45 1.37
CA ASP A 503 -3.36 -6.20 1.76
C ASP A 503 -1.86 -6.40 2.12
N GLY A 504 -1.30 -7.58 1.83
CA GLY A 504 0.13 -7.89 1.93
C GLY A 504 0.61 -8.49 3.25
N PHE A 505 -0.25 -8.67 4.26
CA PHE A 505 0.18 -9.21 5.55
C PHE A 505 0.79 -10.62 5.39
N ILE A 506 2.07 -10.76 5.78
CA ILE A 506 2.76 -12.06 5.78
C ILE A 506 2.17 -12.97 6.87
N VAL A 507 1.87 -12.39 8.02
CA VAL A 507 1.15 -13.03 9.13
C VAL A 507 -0.30 -12.58 9.01
N ALA A 508 -1.11 -13.36 8.32
CA ALA A 508 -2.51 -13.04 8.03
C ALA A 508 -3.47 -13.93 8.82
N ASN A 509 -4.59 -13.35 9.25
CA ASN A 509 -5.76 -14.07 9.74
C ASN A 509 -6.82 -14.24 8.66
N GLN A 510 -6.74 -13.49 7.57
CA GLN A 510 -7.71 -13.55 6.48
C GLN A 510 -6.99 -13.62 5.13
N ALA A 511 -7.55 -14.34 4.15
CA ALA A 511 -7.06 -14.24 2.78
C ALA A 511 -7.54 -12.96 2.08
N LEU A 512 -8.70 -12.45 2.52
CA LEU A 512 -9.46 -11.41 1.84
C LEU A 512 -9.24 -10.03 2.45
N SER A 513 -9.25 -8.96 1.65
CA SER A 513 -9.28 -7.58 2.15
C SER A 513 -10.59 -7.28 2.88
N ILE A 514 -10.62 -6.23 3.71
CA ILE A 514 -11.83 -5.82 4.47
C ILE A 514 -13.06 -5.67 3.55
N SER A 515 -12.88 -5.04 2.38
CA SER A 515 -13.97 -4.88 1.40
C SER A 515 -14.50 -6.22 0.91
N ASN A 516 -13.61 -7.18 0.64
CA ASN A 516 -14.00 -8.51 0.20
C ASN A 516 -14.66 -9.28 1.35
N GLN A 517 -14.14 -9.25 2.57
CA GLN A 517 -14.79 -9.87 3.74
C GLN A 517 -16.25 -9.42 3.90
N LEU A 518 -16.53 -8.12 3.78
CA LEU A 518 -17.89 -7.57 3.82
C LEU A 518 -18.77 -8.05 2.64
N CYS A 519 -18.19 -8.20 1.45
CA CYS A 519 -18.85 -8.79 0.28
C CYS A 519 -19.04 -10.31 0.39
N TRP A 520 -18.31 -10.99 1.27
CA TRP A 520 -18.46 -12.40 1.60
C TRP A 520 -19.54 -12.66 2.67
N GLY A 521 -20.07 -11.61 3.30
CA GLY A 521 -21.12 -11.71 4.31
C GLY A 521 -20.63 -11.49 5.74
N ALA A 522 -19.33 -11.19 5.93
CA ALA A 522 -18.87 -10.67 7.22
C ALA A 522 -19.64 -9.38 7.54
N SER A 523 -20.18 -9.32 8.73
CA SER A 523 -20.88 -8.14 9.26
C SER A 523 -20.26 -7.65 10.56
N THR A 524 -19.22 -8.35 11.04
CA THR A 524 -18.42 -7.96 12.20
C THR A 524 -16.94 -8.07 11.85
N LEU A 525 -16.17 -7.03 12.20
CA LEU A 525 -14.73 -6.93 11.94
C LEU A 525 -14.01 -6.65 13.27
N LEU A 526 -13.05 -7.51 13.65
CA LEU A 526 -12.20 -7.27 14.81
C LEU A 526 -10.93 -6.55 14.33
N LEU A 527 -10.62 -5.41 14.94
CA LEU A 527 -9.54 -4.51 14.53
C LEU A 527 -8.64 -4.14 15.71
N ASP A 528 -7.33 -4.27 15.52
CA ASP A 528 -6.34 -3.93 16.55
C ASP A 528 -5.70 -2.59 16.19
N ILE A 529 -5.90 -1.56 17.02
CA ILE A 529 -5.38 -0.21 16.75
C ILE A 529 -4.11 0.06 17.55
N TRP A 530 -3.11 0.59 16.86
CA TRP A 530 -1.80 0.93 17.41
C TRP A 530 -1.31 2.28 16.87
N VAL A 531 -0.38 2.90 17.60
CA VAL A 531 0.30 4.12 17.16
C VAL A 531 1.49 3.74 16.30
N TYR A 532 1.57 4.27 15.08
CA TYR A 532 2.70 4.13 14.17
C TYR A 532 2.88 5.41 13.35
N ASN A 533 4.10 5.93 13.25
CA ASN A 533 4.42 7.20 12.58
C ASN A 533 3.49 8.36 12.98
N ASP A 534 3.22 8.51 14.29
CA ASP A 534 2.32 9.53 14.87
C ASP A 534 0.88 9.52 14.34
N ASP A 535 0.42 8.39 13.78
CA ASP A 535 -0.97 8.15 13.39
C ASP A 535 -1.47 6.77 13.88
N ILE A 536 -2.75 6.49 13.69
CA ILE A 536 -3.41 5.26 14.15
C ILE A 536 -3.51 4.25 13.01
N TYR A 537 -2.84 3.12 13.19
CA TYR A 537 -2.76 2.03 12.23
C TYR A 537 -3.33 0.73 12.80
N LEU A 538 -3.63 -0.19 11.88
CA LEU A 538 -4.07 -1.55 12.18
C LEU A 538 -2.87 -2.49 12.16
N LEU A 539 -2.48 -3.04 13.31
CA LEU A 539 -1.27 -3.86 13.50
C LEU A 539 -1.51 -5.01 14.48
N HIS A 540 -0.75 -6.10 14.36
CA HIS A 540 -0.87 -7.26 15.25
C HIS A 540 -0.28 -7.08 16.66
N ALA A 541 0.80 -6.31 16.80
CA ALA A 541 1.51 -6.08 18.07
C ALA A 541 2.37 -4.81 17.99
N TRP A 542 2.81 -4.29 19.16
CA TRP A 542 3.75 -3.16 19.24
C TRP A 542 5.07 -3.45 18.50
N GLY A 543 5.61 -2.42 17.87
CA GLY A 543 6.87 -2.40 17.13
C GLY A 543 8.13 -2.54 17.99
N GLU A 544 8.31 -3.69 18.63
CA GLU A 544 9.63 -4.23 18.99
C GLU A 544 10.00 -5.32 17.96
N PRO A 545 11.28 -5.43 17.56
CA PRO A 545 11.64 -5.72 16.19
C PRO A 545 11.40 -7.18 15.76
N ILE A 546 10.24 -7.43 15.12
CA ILE A 546 10.29 -8.11 13.81
C ILE A 546 10.85 -7.14 12.75
N ILE A 547 11.09 -5.87 13.09
CA ILE A 547 11.81 -4.86 12.30
C ILE A 547 13.22 -5.34 11.90
N GLY A 548 13.90 -6.20 12.66
CA GLY A 548 15.20 -6.75 12.21
C GLY A 548 15.10 -7.68 10.99
N TYR A 549 13.95 -8.34 10.80
CA TYR A 549 13.71 -9.30 9.72
C TYR A 549 12.70 -8.79 8.68
N LEU A 550 11.87 -7.79 9.03
CA LEU A 550 10.82 -7.19 8.20
C LEU A 550 11.06 -5.71 7.84
N ALA A 551 12.00 -4.98 8.44
CA ALA A 551 12.35 -3.64 7.92
C ALA A 551 12.92 -3.71 6.49
N ASN A 552 13.46 -4.89 6.14
CA ASN A 552 13.95 -5.19 4.80
C ASN A 552 12.94 -5.99 3.97
N ASN A 553 11.72 -6.19 4.46
CA ASN A 553 10.69 -6.96 3.75
C ASN A 553 9.50 -6.06 3.40
N PRO A 554 9.36 -5.62 2.13
CA PRO A 554 8.36 -4.65 1.68
C PRO A 554 6.89 -5.14 1.74
N PHE A 555 6.60 -6.24 2.43
CA PHE A 555 5.28 -6.89 2.40
C PHE A 555 4.40 -6.60 3.62
N ALA A 556 4.92 -6.21 4.78
CA ALA A 556 4.05 -5.86 5.91
C ALA A 556 3.49 -4.43 5.77
N THR A 557 2.49 -4.22 4.90
CA THR A 557 1.87 -2.92 4.69
C THR A 557 1.04 -2.50 5.92
N PRO A 558 1.41 -1.40 6.62
CA PRO A 558 0.58 -0.89 7.70
C PRO A 558 -0.68 -0.24 7.12
N VAL A 559 -1.86 -0.76 7.49
CA VAL A 559 -3.16 -0.22 7.04
C VAL A 559 -3.61 0.86 8.01
N SER A 560 -3.75 2.11 7.56
CA SER A 560 -4.26 3.18 8.42
C SER A 560 -5.71 2.89 8.85
N LEU A 561 -6.09 3.25 10.07
CA LEU A 561 -7.48 3.12 10.52
C LEU A 561 -8.43 3.92 9.61
N LEU A 562 -8.00 5.09 9.13
CA LEU A 562 -8.76 5.94 8.21
C LEU A 562 -9.11 5.23 6.90
N SER A 563 -8.14 4.55 6.26
CA SER A 563 -8.38 3.84 5.00
C SER A 563 -9.34 2.67 5.19
N ALA A 564 -9.18 1.90 6.28
CA ALA A 564 -10.10 0.81 6.63
C ALA A 564 -11.53 1.32 6.86
N LEU A 565 -11.71 2.39 7.63
CA LEU A 565 -13.03 2.98 7.87
C LEU A 565 -13.65 3.57 6.60
N LYS A 566 -12.84 4.14 5.69
CA LYS A 566 -13.32 4.59 4.36
C LYS A 566 -13.83 3.42 3.53
N ALA A 567 -13.15 2.27 3.54
CA ALA A 567 -13.61 1.06 2.86
C ALA A 567 -14.95 0.55 3.45
N ILE A 568 -15.09 0.55 4.78
CA ILE A 568 -16.33 0.18 5.47
C ILE A 568 -17.46 1.17 5.14
N ASN A 569 -17.18 2.48 5.13
CA ASN A 569 -18.17 3.50 4.76
C ASN A 569 -18.64 3.34 3.30
N GLN A 570 -17.71 3.09 2.40
CA GLN A 570 -17.99 2.86 0.99
C GLN A 570 -18.94 1.67 0.85
N TYR A 571 -18.66 0.53 1.49
CA TYR A 571 -19.58 -0.60 1.50
C TYR A 571 -20.99 -0.21 2.00
N MET A 572 -21.08 0.43 3.17
CA MET A 572 -22.37 0.83 3.74
C MET A 572 -23.15 1.82 2.86
N THR A 573 -22.47 2.67 2.09
CA THR A 573 -23.14 3.62 1.19
C THR A 573 -23.95 2.93 0.08
N HIS A 574 -23.63 1.68 -0.26
CA HIS A 574 -24.19 0.99 -1.43
C HIS A 574 -24.99 -0.25 -1.11
N PHE A 575 -24.85 -0.81 0.09
CA PHE A 575 -25.55 -2.02 0.50
C PHE A 575 -26.22 -1.83 1.84
N ASP A 576 -27.43 -2.35 2.00
CA ASP A 576 -28.16 -2.32 3.27
C ASP A 576 -27.61 -3.41 4.20
N ASN A 577 -26.80 -3.00 5.17
CA ASN A 577 -26.24 -3.85 6.22
C ASN A 577 -25.90 -2.99 7.46
N VAL A 578 -25.90 -3.61 8.63
CA VAL A 578 -25.40 -3.05 9.88
C VAL A 578 -24.06 -3.73 10.17
N ILE A 579 -22.99 -2.94 10.24
CA ILE A 579 -21.63 -3.44 10.45
C ILE A 579 -21.26 -3.24 11.93
N THR A 580 -20.52 -4.20 12.48
CA THR A 580 -19.98 -4.15 13.85
C THR A 580 -18.46 -4.08 13.78
N ILE A 581 -17.85 -3.18 14.54
CA ILE A 581 -16.40 -3.14 14.75
C ILE A 581 -16.13 -3.39 16.23
N ILE A 582 -15.24 -4.34 16.51
CA ILE A 582 -14.73 -4.61 17.86
C ILE A 582 -13.26 -4.22 17.87
N ILE A 583 -12.91 -3.23 18.69
CA ILE A 583 -11.58 -2.61 18.70
C ILE A 583 -10.76 -3.14 19.87
N GLU A 584 -9.62 -3.75 19.58
CA GLU A 584 -8.53 -3.91 20.54
C GLU A 584 -7.68 -2.62 20.54
N ASP A 585 -7.82 -1.81 21.58
CA ASP A 585 -7.27 -0.45 21.67
C ASP A 585 -5.95 -0.47 22.45
N LYS A 586 -4.85 -0.28 21.70
CA LYS A 586 -3.48 -0.24 22.21
C LYS A 586 -2.81 1.12 22.02
N ILE A 587 -3.59 2.17 21.79
CA ILE A 587 -3.07 3.53 21.58
C ILE A 587 -2.88 4.28 22.89
N ASP A 588 -2.07 5.34 22.89
CA ASP A 588 -1.96 6.22 24.07
C ASP A 588 -3.08 7.26 24.13
N VAL A 589 -3.16 7.98 25.25
CA VAL A 589 -4.18 9.01 25.52
C VAL A 589 -4.19 10.15 24.49
N SER A 590 -3.04 10.53 23.93
CA SER A 590 -2.93 11.64 22.98
C SER A 590 -3.50 11.27 21.61
N HIS A 591 -3.25 10.04 21.16
CA HIS A 591 -3.83 9.50 19.93
C HIS A 591 -5.31 9.17 20.11
N ARG A 592 -5.74 8.71 21.29
CA ARG A 592 -7.15 8.45 21.57
C ARG A 592 -8.01 9.72 21.49
N ALA A 593 -7.44 10.88 21.82
CA ALA A 593 -8.11 12.17 21.70
C ALA A 593 -8.51 12.53 20.25
N VAL A 594 -7.85 11.95 19.23
CA VAL A 594 -8.17 12.19 17.80
C VAL A 594 -8.94 11.04 17.14
N LEU A 595 -9.13 9.91 17.83
CA LEU A 595 -9.80 8.73 17.29
C LEU A 595 -11.21 9.02 16.72
N TRP A 596 -12.00 9.85 17.41
CA TRP A 596 -13.33 10.26 16.91
C TRP A 596 -13.25 11.13 15.66
N SER A 597 -12.20 11.93 15.49
CA SER A 597 -11.98 12.74 14.28
C SER A 597 -11.71 11.86 13.06
N ILE A 598 -11.01 10.73 13.23
CA ILE A 598 -10.81 9.74 12.16
C ILE A 598 -12.15 9.16 11.69
N PHE A 599 -13.07 8.84 12.61
CA PHE A 599 -14.42 8.39 12.27
C PHE A 599 -15.24 9.44 11.51
N GLN A 600 -15.05 10.72 11.84
CA GLN A 600 -15.68 11.84 11.11
C GLN A 600 -15.11 11.97 9.70
N GLU A 601 -13.77 11.92 9.57
CA GLU A 601 -13.09 12.04 8.28
C GLU A 601 -13.39 10.86 7.35
N ALA A 602 -13.50 9.65 7.91
CA ALA A 602 -13.93 8.47 7.16
C ALA A 602 -15.40 8.53 6.73
N GLY A 603 -16.20 9.46 7.27
CA GLY A 603 -17.61 9.63 6.95
C GLY A 603 -18.53 8.59 7.61
N VAL A 604 -18.07 7.92 8.67
CA VAL A 604 -18.84 6.91 9.41
C VAL A 604 -19.43 7.42 10.72
N ALA A 605 -18.98 8.57 11.24
CA ALA A 605 -19.39 9.10 12.54
C ALA A 605 -20.92 9.24 12.69
N ASN A 606 -21.62 9.69 11.65
CA ASN A 606 -23.08 9.83 11.66
C ASN A 606 -23.84 8.50 11.45
N LYS A 607 -23.11 7.39 11.35
CA LYS A 607 -23.66 6.03 11.24
C LYS A 607 -23.51 5.25 12.53
N VAL A 608 -22.79 5.78 13.52
CA VAL A 608 -22.53 5.06 14.76
C VAL A 608 -23.82 4.92 15.56
N PHE A 609 -24.19 3.68 15.83
CA PHE A 609 -25.13 3.32 16.87
C PHE A 609 -24.39 3.26 18.20
N TRP A 610 -24.99 3.85 19.25
CA TRP A 610 -24.40 3.92 20.59
C TRP A 610 -25.17 3.04 21.57
N PRO A 611 -24.71 1.79 21.79
CA PRO A 611 -25.28 0.92 22.82
C PRO A 611 -25.30 1.60 24.20
N SER A 612 -26.47 1.59 24.85
CA SER A 612 -26.62 2.05 26.23
C SER A 612 -26.38 0.91 27.21
N PRO A 613 -25.80 1.15 28.41
CA PRO A 613 -25.65 0.11 29.45
C PRO A 613 -26.93 -0.66 29.84
N ASP A 614 -28.11 -0.09 29.56
CA ASP A 614 -29.40 -0.74 29.81
C ASP A 614 -29.80 -1.77 28.72
N MET A 615 -29.10 -1.79 27.58
CA MET A 615 -29.30 -2.70 26.46
C MET A 615 -28.66 -4.08 26.72
N GLN A 616 -29.15 -4.75 27.75
CA GLN A 616 -28.77 -6.13 28.11
C GLN A 616 -29.32 -7.14 27.09
N LYS A 617 -28.73 -8.35 27.03
CA LYS A 617 -29.11 -9.45 26.12
C LYS A 617 -30.62 -9.74 26.05
N ASP A 618 -31.31 -9.68 27.18
CA ASP A 618 -32.73 -10.03 27.29
C ASP A 618 -33.66 -8.86 26.91
N ASN A 619 -33.13 -7.65 26.78
CA ASN A 619 -33.89 -6.50 26.26
C ASN A 619 -33.73 -6.45 24.74
N ASP A 620 -34.81 -6.21 24.02
CA ASP A 620 -34.73 -6.04 22.58
C ASP A 620 -33.99 -4.74 22.26
N TRP A 621 -32.91 -4.87 21.49
CA TRP A 621 -32.24 -3.74 20.85
C TRP A 621 -33.13 -3.26 19.68
N PRO A 622 -32.82 -2.12 19.05
CA PRO A 622 -33.45 -1.77 17.79
C PRO A 622 -33.32 -2.92 16.78
N THR A 623 -34.37 -3.10 15.98
CA THR A 623 -34.33 -4.01 14.84
C THR A 623 -33.29 -3.55 13.83
N LEU A 624 -32.72 -4.48 13.08
CA LEU A 624 -31.80 -4.14 12.00
C LEU A 624 -32.45 -3.17 10.99
N TRP A 625 -33.74 -3.31 10.73
CA TRP A 625 -34.51 -2.39 9.88
C TRP A 625 -34.59 -0.99 10.46
N GLU A 626 -34.90 -0.82 11.75
CA GLU A 626 -34.90 0.49 12.42
C GLU A 626 -33.52 1.14 12.35
N MET A 627 -32.45 0.36 12.59
CA MET A 627 -31.06 0.83 12.47
C MET A 627 -30.75 1.32 11.04
N LEU A 628 -31.20 0.60 10.01
CA LEU A 628 -31.06 1.01 8.61
C LEU A 628 -31.83 2.30 8.31
N GLN A 629 -33.07 2.43 8.78
CA GLN A 629 -33.92 3.61 8.55
C GLN A 629 -33.36 4.87 9.21
N GLU A 630 -32.82 4.75 10.42
CA GLU A 630 -32.19 5.85 11.15
C GLU A 630 -30.73 6.10 10.72
N ASN A 631 -30.24 5.36 9.72
CA ASN A 631 -28.84 5.35 9.27
C ASN A 631 -27.84 5.08 10.42
N GLN A 632 -28.27 4.43 11.50
CA GLN A 632 -27.43 3.95 12.60
C GLN A 632 -26.85 2.56 12.29
N ARG A 633 -25.94 2.53 11.33
CA ARG A 633 -25.50 1.31 10.64
C ARG A 633 -24.13 0.78 11.05
N LEU A 634 -23.49 1.39 12.04
CA LEU A 634 -22.20 1.01 12.55
C LEU A 634 -22.25 0.84 14.08
N VAL A 635 -22.11 -0.38 14.58
CA VAL A 635 -21.95 -0.64 16.01
C VAL A 635 -20.45 -0.71 16.32
N VAL A 636 -19.99 -0.04 17.37
CA VAL A 636 -18.56 -0.03 17.74
C VAL A 636 -18.40 -0.36 19.21
N PHE A 637 -17.50 -1.29 19.51
CA PHE A 637 -17.05 -1.61 20.87
C PHE A 637 -15.53 -1.48 20.97
N SER A 638 -15.02 -1.24 22.18
CA SER A 638 -13.58 -1.24 22.45
C SER A 638 -13.24 -1.96 23.75
N ASP A 639 -12.09 -2.62 23.81
CA ASP A 639 -11.54 -3.23 25.03
C ASP A 639 -10.86 -2.23 25.99
N TYR A 640 -10.89 -0.92 25.67
CA TYR A 640 -10.34 0.12 26.53
C TYR A 640 -11.37 0.69 27.51
N ASN A 641 -11.02 0.74 28.81
CA ASN A 641 -11.90 1.23 29.89
C ASN A 641 -11.34 2.44 30.66
N GLY A 642 -10.52 3.27 30.02
CA GLY A 642 -10.08 4.53 30.62
C GLY A 642 -11.18 5.57 30.70
N ALA A 643 -10.90 6.67 31.40
CA ALA A 643 -11.81 7.82 31.51
C ALA A 643 -11.97 8.55 30.16
N ASP A 644 -10.99 8.42 29.28
CA ASP A 644 -10.90 8.97 27.92
C ASP A 644 -11.42 8.00 26.85
N LYS A 645 -12.15 6.94 27.23
CA LYS A 645 -12.73 6.01 26.24
C LYS A 645 -13.68 6.74 25.29
N VAL A 646 -13.56 6.43 24.00
CA VAL A 646 -14.41 6.99 22.95
C VAL A 646 -15.63 6.11 22.69
N PHE A 647 -15.47 4.80 22.79
CA PHE A 647 -16.50 3.80 22.47
C PHE A 647 -16.97 3.03 23.70
N PRO A 648 -18.16 2.41 23.66
CA PRO A 648 -18.63 1.53 24.71
C PRO A 648 -17.64 0.40 25.00
N TYR A 649 -17.39 0.17 26.29
CA TYR A 649 -16.45 -0.85 26.76
C TYR A 649 -17.03 -2.24 26.51
N GLN A 650 -16.37 -3.06 25.69
CA GLN A 650 -16.95 -4.28 25.13
C GLN A 650 -17.42 -5.26 26.20
N TRP A 651 -16.66 -5.42 27.29
CA TRP A 651 -16.96 -6.37 28.36
C TRP A 651 -18.21 -5.99 29.17
N ASP A 652 -18.78 -4.79 28.97
CA ASP A 652 -20.09 -4.40 29.51
C ASP A 652 -21.26 -5.00 28.72
N PHE A 653 -21.04 -5.40 27.47
CA PHE A 653 -22.06 -5.83 26.52
C PHE A 653 -21.89 -7.28 26.08
N MET A 654 -20.66 -7.78 26.01
CA MET A 654 -20.35 -9.10 25.49
C MET A 654 -19.47 -9.92 26.43
N SER A 655 -19.53 -11.23 26.25
CA SER A 655 -18.63 -12.22 26.84
C SER A 655 -18.01 -13.06 25.73
N GLU A 656 -16.76 -13.44 25.93
CA GLU A 656 -15.99 -14.31 25.04
C GLU A 656 -15.56 -15.59 25.75
N ASN A 657 -15.54 -16.69 25.02
CA ASN A 657 -14.78 -17.87 25.42
C ASN A 657 -13.26 -17.65 25.24
N VAL A 658 -12.47 -18.57 25.78
CA VAL A 658 -11.02 -18.66 25.56
C VAL A 658 -10.70 -18.60 24.07
N TYR A 659 -9.55 -18.06 23.72
CA TYR A 659 -9.08 -17.85 22.35
C TYR A 659 -7.88 -18.75 22.01
N GLY A 660 -7.46 -18.78 20.75
CA GLY A 660 -6.28 -19.55 20.32
C GLY A 660 -6.51 -21.07 20.39
N PRO A 661 -5.48 -21.89 20.66
CA PRO A 661 -5.60 -23.35 20.70
C PRO A 661 -6.68 -23.86 21.66
N ASP A 662 -6.88 -23.17 22.79
CA ASP A 662 -7.92 -23.52 23.76
C ASP A 662 -9.33 -23.26 23.20
N SER A 663 -9.49 -22.36 22.23
CA SER A 663 -10.78 -22.16 21.54
C SER A 663 -11.12 -23.28 20.55
N LEU A 664 -10.13 -24.11 20.20
CA LEU A 664 -10.27 -25.29 19.34
C LEU A 664 -10.24 -26.60 20.13
N ASN A 665 -10.13 -26.55 21.46
CA ASN A 665 -10.22 -27.72 22.31
C ASN A 665 -11.64 -27.87 22.87
N GLN A 666 -12.27 -29.01 22.59
CA GLN A 666 -13.65 -29.30 22.98
C GLN A 666 -13.89 -29.21 24.49
N GLU A 667 -12.86 -29.49 25.31
CA GLU A 667 -12.95 -29.42 26.78
C GLU A 667 -13.01 -27.97 27.29
N THR A 668 -12.58 -27.00 26.48
CA THR A 668 -12.42 -25.60 26.85
C THR A 668 -13.29 -24.64 26.04
N TRP A 669 -13.99 -25.11 25.01
CA TRP A 669 -14.91 -24.35 24.16
C TRP A 669 -15.80 -23.35 24.90
N THR A 670 -16.44 -23.77 25.99
CA THR A 670 -17.34 -22.93 26.77
C THR A 670 -16.69 -22.31 28.00
N GLN A 671 -15.36 -22.32 28.11
CA GLN A 671 -14.66 -21.60 29.18
C GLN A 671 -14.53 -20.14 28.80
N LEU A 672 -14.93 -19.23 29.70
CA LEU A 672 -14.80 -17.79 29.48
C LEU A 672 -13.33 -17.36 29.66
N ARG A 673 -12.86 -16.44 28.82
CA ARG A 673 -11.59 -15.75 29.06
C ARG A 673 -11.69 -14.82 30.28
N GLN A 674 -10.53 -14.42 30.82
CA GLN A 674 -10.45 -13.75 32.12
C GLN A 674 -11.15 -12.39 32.18
N GLU A 675 -11.13 -11.65 31.08
CA GLU A 675 -11.66 -10.30 30.93
C GLU A 675 -13.20 -10.28 30.82
N SER A 676 -13.78 -11.39 30.33
CA SER A 676 -15.23 -11.58 30.32
C SER A 676 -15.78 -11.45 31.75
N ARG A 677 -16.83 -10.64 31.93
CA ARG A 677 -17.45 -10.44 33.24
C ARG A 677 -17.88 -11.79 33.83
N ARG A 678 -17.48 -12.06 35.08
CA ARG A 678 -17.65 -13.33 35.83
C ARG A 678 -19.10 -13.74 36.17
N SER A 679 -20.05 -13.59 35.26
CA SER A 679 -21.22 -14.47 35.27
C SER A 679 -20.96 -15.52 34.20
N GLN A 680 -20.72 -16.77 34.60
CA GLN A 680 -20.83 -17.90 33.69
C GLN A 680 -22.24 -17.86 33.06
N TYR A 681 -22.32 -17.27 31.87
CA TYR A 681 -23.48 -17.28 30.96
C TYR A 681 -24.83 -16.76 31.52
N GLY A 682 -24.81 -15.88 32.53
CA GLY A 682 -26.02 -15.34 33.17
C GLY A 682 -26.59 -14.06 32.53
N SER A 683 -27.72 -14.19 31.81
CA SER A 683 -28.78 -13.20 31.45
C SER A 683 -28.45 -11.78 30.91
N LYS A 684 -27.19 -11.32 30.86
CA LYS A 684 -26.91 -9.89 30.58
C LYS A 684 -26.09 -9.58 29.35
N ASN A 685 -25.13 -10.43 28.99
CA ASN A 685 -24.19 -10.16 27.90
C ASN A 685 -24.49 -10.99 26.65
N LEU A 686 -24.25 -10.40 25.48
CA LEU A 686 -24.17 -11.08 24.19
C LEU A 686 -22.95 -12.01 24.16
N MET A 687 -22.95 -13.01 23.28
CA MET A 687 -21.87 -14.01 23.25
C MET A 687 -21.07 -13.92 21.96
N ALA A 688 -19.76 -13.66 22.07
CA ALA A 688 -18.81 -13.71 20.97
C ALA A 688 -18.00 -15.01 21.06
N MET A 689 -18.19 -15.90 20.10
CA MET A 689 -17.53 -17.20 20.06
C MET A 689 -16.18 -17.08 19.35
N ASN A 690 -15.09 -17.05 20.10
CA ASN A 690 -13.74 -17.22 19.58
C ASN A 690 -13.56 -18.65 19.08
N HIS A 691 -13.15 -18.81 17.83
CA HIS A 691 -12.89 -20.10 17.21
C HIS A 691 -11.79 -19.97 16.16
N PHE A 692 -10.55 -19.86 16.64
CA PHE A 692 -9.37 -19.68 15.81
C PHE A 692 -8.12 -20.16 16.56
N PRO A 693 -7.11 -20.70 15.87
CA PRO A 693 -5.83 -21.02 16.49
C PRO A 693 -5.02 -19.74 16.80
N TRP A 694 -3.90 -19.88 17.50
CA TRP A 694 -3.03 -18.72 17.76
C TRP A 694 -1.91 -18.65 16.72
N VAL A 695 -1.73 -17.48 16.10
CA VAL A 695 -0.71 -17.23 15.07
C VAL A 695 0.51 -16.57 15.71
N GLN A 696 1.70 -17.18 15.62
CA GLN A 696 2.99 -16.48 15.81
C GLN A 696 3.73 -16.38 14.49
N ALA A 697 4.44 -15.27 14.29
CA ALA A 697 5.38 -15.12 13.18
C ALA A 697 6.34 -16.33 13.10
N GLY A 698 6.37 -16.98 11.93
CA GLY A 698 7.11 -18.20 11.64
C GLY A 698 6.32 -19.50 11.80
N GLN A 699 5.13 -19.49 12.42
CA GLN A 699 4.28 -20.67 12.56
C GLN A 699 3.42 -20.93 11.31
N GLU A 700 3.08 -19.91 10.54
CA GLU A 700 2.41 -20.01 9.23
C GLU A 700 3.25 -20.78 8.18
N LEU A 701 4.57 -20.84 8.38
CA LEU A 701 5.50 -21.64 7.56
C LEU A 701 5.58 -23.10 8.02
N LEU A 702 4.91 -23.46 9.12
CA LEU A 702 4.88 -24.84 9.60
C LEU A 702 3.91 -25.66 8.74
N PRO A 703 4.28 -26.90 8.36
CA PRO A 703 3.45 -27.75 7.51
C PRO A 703 2.02 -28.01 8.01
N ASP A 704 1.79 -27.85 9.32
CA ASP A 704 0.56 -28.23 9.99
C ASP A 704 -0.43 -27.07 10.21
N TRP A 705 -0.05 -25.83 9.91
CA TRP A 705 -0.88 -24.64 10.17
C TRP A 705 -2.15 -24.60 9.29
N PHE A 706 -1.99 -24.70 7.97
CA PHE A 706 -3.12 -24.67 7.04
C PHE A 706 -4.05 -25.89 7.18
N PRO A 707 -3.54 -27.12 7.40
CA PRO A 707 -4.37 -28.26 7.78
C PRO A 707 -5.19 -28.02 9.06
N LEU A 708 -4.63 -27.35 10.08
CA LEU A 708 -5.34 -27.00 11.31
C LEU A 708 -6.50 -26.03 11.01
N ILE A 709 -6.27 -24.94 10.28
CA ILE A 709 -7.33 -24.00 9.87
C ILE A 709 -8.40 -24.71 9.05
N THR A 710 -8.00 -25.53 8.09
CA THR A 710 -8.94 -26.29 7.24
C THR A 710 -9.81 -27.24 8.07
N HIS A 711 -9.25 -27.85 9.11
CA HIS A 711 -9.98 -28.72 10.03
C HIS A 711 -10.90 -27.93 10.97
N ALA A 712 -10.36 -26.90 11.64
CA ALA A 712 -11.09 -26.02 12.55
C ALA A 712 -12.31 -25.41 11.85
N ASN A 713 -12.12 -24.90 10.64
CA ASN A 713 -13.20 -24.28 9.89
C ASN A 713 -14.14 -25.28 9.22
N THR A 714 -14.05 -26.60 9.47
CA THR A 714 -15.04 -27.51 8.87
C THR A 714 -16.46 -27.19 9.35
N PRO A 715 -17.49 -27.37 8.48
CA PRO A 715 -18.87 -27.13 8.87
C PRO A 715 -19.33 -27.87 10.12
N ASP A 716 -18.83 -29.08 10.37
CA ASP A 716 -19.26 -29.87 11.52
C ASP A 716 -18.56 -29.40 12.81
N PHE A 717 -17.28 -29.05 12.75
CA PHE A 717 -16.53 -28.64 13.95
C PHE A 717 -17.02 -27.29 14.52
N ILE A 718 -17.27 -26.30 13.66
CA ILE A 718 -17.90 -25.03 14.10
C ILE A 718 -19.31 -25.30 14.66
N ARG A 719 -20.08 -26.22 14.06
CA ARG A 719 -21.44 -26.54 14.51
C ARG A 719 -21.44 -27.18 15.89
N GLU A 720 -20.53 -28.13 16.12
CA GLU A 720 -20.34 -28.75 17.43
C GLU A 720 -19.97 -27.72 18.49
N HIS A 721 -19.13 -26.73 18.14
CA HIS A 721 -18.78 -25.64 19.06
C HIS A 721 -20.00 -24.77 19.40
N VAL A 722 -20.82 -24.39 18.41
CA VAL A 722 -22.09 -23.68 18.65
C VAL A 722 -23.03 -24.52 19.53
N MET A 723 -23.16 -25.81 19.25
CA MET A 723 -24.00 -26.74 20.04
C MET A 723 -23.52 -26.86 21.49
N ALA A 724 -22.21 -26.79 21.76
CA ALA A 724 -21.69 -26.82 23.13
C ALA A 724 -22.23 -25.66 23.98
N PHE A 725 -22.41 -24.46 23.41
CA PHE A 725 -23.06 -23.34 24.10
C PHE A 725 -24.57 -23.56 24.29
N GLN A 726 -25.24 -24.15 23.29
CA GLN A 726 -26.67 -24.42 23.32
C GLN A 726 -27.01 -25.49 24.37
N ASP A 727 -26.29 -26.61 24.35
CA ASP A 727 -26.51 -27.73 25.26
C ASP A 727 -26.05 -27.42 26.70
N GLY A 728 -24.92 -26.72 26.83
CA GLY A 728 -24.34 -26.40 28.14
C GLY A 728 -25.04 -25.25 28.86
N TYR A 729 -25.51 -24.23 28.12
CA TYR A 729 -25.92 -22.95 28.69
C TYR A 729 -27.21 -22.36 28.09
N ASN A 730 -27.83 -23.03 27.11
CA ASN A 730 -29.00 -22.52 26.38
C ASN A 730 -28.74 -21.13 25.77
N ILE A 731 -27.54 -20.96 25.20
CA ILE A 731 -27.12 -19.74 24.50
C ILE A 731 -26.74 -20.10 23.08
N THR A 732 -27.26 -19.33 22.12
CA THR A 732 -26.68 -19.27 20.78
C THR A 732 -25.77 -18.05 20.71
N PRO A 733 -24.53 -18.19 20.21
CA PRO A 733 -23.63 -17.06 19.98
C PRO A 733 -24.24 -15.97 19.09
N ASN A 734 -23.87 -14.72 19.33
CA ASN A 734 -24.20 -13.58 18.48
C ASN A 734 -23.12 -13.33 17.43
N TRP A 735 -21.86 -13.70 17.71
CA TRP A 735 -20.76 -13.59 16.77
C TRP A 735 -19.98 -14.89 16.69
N LEU A 736 -19.64 -15.31 15.48
CA LEU A 736 -18.71 -16.40 15.22
C LEU A 736 -17.38 -15.77 14.75
N ASN A 737 -16.44 -15.60 15.67
CA ASN A 737 -15.13 -14.99 15.41
C ASN A 737 -14.20 -16.06 14.82
N LEU A 738 -13.85 -15.90 13.54
CA LEU A 738 -13.08 -16.89 12.78
C LEU A 738 -11.87 -16.26 12.09
N ASP A 739 -10.79 -17.05 12.01
CA ASP A 739 -9.71 -16.84 11.04
C ASP A 739 -10.10 -17.50 9.71
N PHE A 740 -9.72 -16.89 8.59
CA PHE A 740 -9.96 -17.36 7.22
C PHE A 740 -11.43 -17.67 6.97
N ILE A 741 -12.27 -16.63 7.02
CA ILE A 741 -13.73 -16.75 6.86
C ILE A 741 -14.15 -17.34 5.50
N ASP A 742 -13.25 -17.32 4.51
CA ASP A 742 -13.39 -17.89 3.18
C ASP A 742 -13.09 -19.40 3.13
N VAL A 743 -12.51 -19.96 4.19
CA VAL A 743 -12.21 -21.38 4.34
C VAL A 743 -13.33 -22.07 5.13
N GLY A 744 -13.85 -23.16 4.58
CA GLY A 744 -14.70 -24.10 5.32
C GLY A 744 -16.16 -23.66 5.50
N GLY A 745 -16.63 -23.61 6.74
CA GLY A 745 -18.04 -23.63 7.13
C GLY A 745 -18.53 -22.40 7.88
N GLY A 746 -17.76 -21.31 7.94
CA GLY A 746 -18.14 -20.09 8.66
C GLY A 746 -19.47 -19.50 8.17
N ILE A 747 -19.60 -19.29 6.86
CA ILE A 747 -20.85 -18.86 6.19
C ILE A 747 -22.02 -19.78 6.56
N LEU A 748 -21.80 -21.09 6.43
CA LEU A 748 -22.82 -22.10 6.64
C LEU A 748 -23.28 -22.17 8.10
N ASN A 749 -22.35 -22.08 9.03
CA ASN A 749 -22.70 -22.11 10.45
C ASN A 749 -23.25 -20.79 10.96
N THR A 750 -22.96 -19.66 10.31
CA THR A 750 -23.67 -18.39 10.60
C THR A 750 -25.14 -18.53 10.23
N LEU A 751 -25.45 -19.13 9.07
CA LEU A 751 -26.83 -19.44 8.71
C LEU A 751 -27.49 -20.43 9.68
N TYR A 752 -26.79 -21.51 10.05
CA TYR A 752 -27.30 -22.45 11.05
C TYR A 752 -27.57 -21.77 12.40
N CYS A 753 -26.67 -20.87 12.81
CA CYS A 753 -26.78 -20.10 14.04
C CYS A 753 -28.03 -19.20 14.02
N ASN A 754 -28.29 -18.49 12.92
CA ASN A 754 -29.53 -17.71 12.74
C ASN A 754 -30.78 -18.62 12.67
N ALA A 755 -30.73 -19.73 11.93
CA ALA A 755 -31.84 -20.67 11.87
C ALA A 755 -32.19 -21.25 13.25
N ALA A 756 -31.17 -21.54 14.08
CA ALA A 756 -31.34 -21.98 15.46
C ALA A 756 -31.93 -20.86 16.35
N LEU A 757 -31.46 -19.62 16.21
CA LEU A 757 -32.03 -18.45 16.92
C LEU A 757 -33.50 -18.21 16.57
N HIS A 758 -33.89 -18.44 15.32
CA HIS A 758 -35.23 -18.16 14.81
C HIS A 758 -36.17 -19.38 14.81
N ASN A 759 -35.68 -20.56 15.22
CA ASN A 759 -36.38 -21.84 15.21
C ASN A 759 -36.92 -22.22 13.81
N TRP A 760 -36.04 -22.13 12.80
CA TRP A 760 -36.35 -22.38 11.39
C TRP A 760 -35.71 -23.66 10.87
N GLU A 761 -36.33 -24.25 9.86
CA GLU A 761 -35.66 -25.26 9.03
C GLU A 761 -34.55 -24.60 8.22
N THR A 762 -33.37 -25.19 8.28
CA THR A 762 -32.19 -24.68 7.61
C THR A 762 -32.30 -24.94 6.11
N PRO A 763 -32.23 -23.91 5.25
CA PRO A 763 -32.31 -24.12 3.82
C PRO A 763 -31.14 -24.96 3.31
N GLU A 764 -31.39 -25.78 2.28
CA GLU A 764 -30.34 -26.57 1.64
C GLU A 764 -29.29 -25.65 0.99
N ALA A 765 -28.03 -25.86 1.35
CA ALA A 765 -26.90 -25.13 0.80
C ALA A 765 -26.56 -25.64 -0.61
N LEU A 766 -26.70 -24.79 -1.63
CA LEU A 766 -26.08 -24.96 -2.93
C LEU A 766 -24.64 -24.48 -2.88
N LYS A 767 -23.69 -25.41 -2.90
CA LYS A 767 -22.28 -25.06 -3.08
C LYS A 767 -22.04 -24.53 -4.50
N LEU A 768 -21.49 -23.33 -4.62
CA LEU A 768 -20.98 -22.76 -5.87
C LEU A 768 -19.57 -23.25 -6.18
N ALA A 769 -19.17 -23.06 -7.44
CA ALA A 769 -17.75 -22.95 -7.75
C ALA A 769 -17.12 -21.81 -6.90
N ALA A 770 -15.86 -21.96 -6.49
CA ALA A 770 -15.17 -21.05 -5.56
C ALA A 770 -15.53 -21.14 -4.07
N GLY A 771 -16.13 -22.24 -3.59
CA GLY A 771 -16.27 -22.50 -2.15
C GLY A 771 -17.37 -21.68 -1.44
N ARG A 772 -18.04 -20.76 -2.13
CA ARG A 772 -19.23 -20.08 -1.61
C ARG A 772 -20.42 -21.02 -1.56
N PHE A 773 -21.29 -20.83 -0.57
CA PHE A 773 -22.60 -21.47 -0.51
C PHE A 773 -23.67 -20.43 -0.88
N ILE A 774 -24.49 -20.73 -1.89
CA ILE A 774 -25.79 -20.09 -2.08
C ILE A 774 -26.80 -20.90 -1.30
N TYR A 775 -27.70 -20.25 -0.57
CA TYR A 775 -28.79 -20.96 0.09
C TYR A 775 -30.02 -20.89 -0.78
N LYS A 776 -30.50 -22.05 -1.22
CA LYS A 776 -31.74 -22.12 -1.99
C LYS A 776 -32.89 -21.89 -1.01
N LYS A 777 -33.38 -20.67 -0.91
CA LYS A 777 -34.78 -20.49 -0.50
C LYS A 777 -35.60 -21.04 -1.68
N VAL A 778 -35.98 -22.31 -1.63
CA VAL A 778 -36.93 -22.89 -2.58
C VAL A 778 -38.23 -22.11 -2.41
N PHE A 779 -38.39 -21.03 -3.16
CA PHE A 779 -39.71 -20.53 -3.46
C PHE A 779 -40.26 -21.36 -4.62
N GLU A 780 -40.70 -22.58 -4.31
CA GLU A 780 -41.88 -23.08 -5.02
C GLU A 780 -43.05 -22.20 -4.58
N GLN A 781 -43.17 -21.03 -5.19
CA GLN A 781 -44.45 -20.34 -5.19
C GLN A 781 -45.27 -20.99 -6.31
N PRO A 782 -46.46 -21.53 -6.02
CA PRO A 782 -47.37 -21.97 -7.07
C PRO A 782 -47.63 -20.76 -7.96
N THR A 783 -47.34 -20.90 -9.25
CA THR A 783 -47.75 -19.94 -10.26
C THR A 783 -49.28 -19.91 -10.30
N ILE A 784 -49.88 -18.97 -9.58
CA ILE A 784 -51.25 -18.54 -9.91
C ILE A 784 -51.09 -17.38 -10.90
N ASP A 785 -51.40 -17.68 -12.15
CA ASP A 785 -51.54 -16.71 -13.26
C ASP A 785 -50.28 -15.95 -13.74
N GLY A 786 -49.10 -16.57 -13.64
CA GLY A 786 -47.92 -16.11 -14.39
C GLY A 786 -47.33 -14.76 -13.97
N LYS A 787 -47.56 -14.30 -12.74
CA LYS A 787 -46.85 -13.16 -12.14
C LYS A 787 -46.01 -13.60 -10.93
N PRO A 788 -44.74 -13.15 -10.80
CA PRO A 788 -43.88 -13.49 -9.67
C PRO A 788 -44.47 -12.98 -8.35
N SER A 789 -44.37 -13.79 -7.30
CA SER A 789 -44.86 -13.48 -5.95
C SER A 789 -44.22 -12.20 -5.39
N GLN A 790 -45.04 -11.36 -4.75
CA GLN A 790 -44.71 -10.00 -4.30
C GLN A 790 -43.86 -9.93 -3.02
N LEU A 791 -43.39 -11.05 -2.45
CA LEU A 791 -42.86 -11.08 -1.07
C LEU A 791 -41.52 -10.33 -0.86
N ARG A 792 -40.71 -10.10 -1.89
CA ARG A 792 -39.50 -9.23 -1.78
C ARG A 792 -39.65 -7.84 -2.41
N LYS A 793 -40.75 -7.53 -3.12
CA LYS A 793 -40.97 -6.18 -3.69
C LYS A 793 -41.56 -5.16 -2.70
N VAL A 794 -41.87 -5.55 -1.45
CA VAL A 794 -42.63 -4.71 -0.53
C VAL A 794 -41.80 -3.70 0.30
N HIS A 795 -40.46 -3.78 0.32
CA HIS A 795 -39.67 -2.92 1.24
C HIS A 795 -39.19 -1.58 0.67
N LYS A 796 -39.52 -1.27 -0.59
CA LYS A 796 -39.60 0.13 -1.06
C LYS A 796 -41.03 0.65 -0.90
N LYS A 797 -41.45 0.91 0.34
CA LYS A 797 -42.53 1.88 0.53
C LYS A 797 -42.01 3.24 0.09
N GLU A 798 -42.66 3.84 -0.90
CA GLU A 798 -42.40 5.20 -1.30
C GLU A 798 -42.40 6.12 -0.07
N LYS A 799 -41.42 7.03 -0.03
CA LYS A 799 -41.17 8.03 1.02
C LYS A 799 -42.36 8.96 1.35
N HIS A 800 -43.55 8.75 0.76
CA HIS A 800 -44.70 9.65 0.80
C HIS A 800 -45.83 9.24 1.78
N ASP A 801 -45.84 8.03 2.33
CA ASP A 801 -47.03 7.52 3.05
C ASP A 801 -46.99 7.57 4.58
N ILE A 802 -45.98 8.22 5.19
CA ILE A 802 -45.86 8.33 6.67
C ILE A 802 -46.52 9.61 7.24
N MET A 803 -47.11 10.48 6.41
CA MET A 803 -47.77 11.71 6.93
C MET A 803 -49.24 11.56 7.37
N ASN A 804 -49.87 10.39 7.33
CA ASN A 804 -51.30 10.25 7.63
C ASN A 804 -51.69 9.33 8.80
N ARG A 805 -50.78 9.07 9.75
CA ARG A 805 -51.14 8.42 11.01
C ARG A 805 -50.60 9.16 12.24
N VAL A 806 -51.21 10.30 12.56
CA VAL A 806 -51.25 10.80 13.94
C VAL A 806 -52.71 10.90 14.35
N SER A 807 -53.14 10.00 15.22
CA SER A 807 -54.47 9.98 15.81
C SER A 807 -54.56 10.94 16.99
N ASN A 808 -55.47 11.91 16.87
CA ASN A 808 -56.19 12.62 17.92
C ASN A 808 -55.89 12.19 19.36
N HIS A 809 -55.18 13.01 20.14
CA HIS A 809 -55.45 13.21 21.57
C HIS A 809 -55.20 14.69 21.91
N LYS A 810 -56.27 15.38 22.31
CA LYS A 810 -56.27 16.78 22.76
C LYS A 810 -55.50 16.92 24.08
N PRO A 811 -54.73 18.00 24.29
CA PRO A 811 -54.40 18.47 25.63
C PRO A 811 -55.52 19.38 26.17
N THR A 812 -55.88 19.18 27.42
CA THR A 812 -56.80 19.99 28.22
C THR A 812 -56.25 21.40 28.48
N GLN A 813 -57.17 22.38 28.39
CA GLN A 813 -56.99 23.81 28.68
C GLN A 813 -56.43 24.10 30.08
N ILE A 814 -55.60 25.13 30.18
CA ILE A 814 -55.70 26.14 31.24
C ILE A 814 -55.73 27.52 30.59
N ASP A 815 -56.73 28.29 31.00
CA ASP A 815 -57.15 29.59 30.47
C ASP A 815 -56.29 30.79 30.96
N SER A 816 -56.36 31.83 30.13
CA SER A 816 -56.53 33.25 30.45
C SER A 816 -55.36 34.24 30.38
N MET A 817 -55.55 35.21 29.47
CA MET A 817 -55.34 36.68 29.58
C MET A 817 -53.89 37.21 29.60
N GLN A 818 -53.52 38.35 29.01
CA GLN A 818 -54.05 39.28 28.00
C GLN A 818 -52.92 40.32 27.75
N ASP A 819 -52.92 40.94 26.56
CA ASP A 819 -52.32 42.25 26.21
C ASP A 819 -50.80 42.51 26.19
N GLY A 820 -50.30 42.88 24.99
CA GLY A 820 -49.91 44.28 24.76
C GLY A 820 -48.43 44.67 24.61
N ALA A 821 -48.04 44.92 23.34
CA ALA A 821 -47.24 46.07 22.87
C ALA A 821 -45.68 46.04 22.81
N LYS A 822 -45.22 46.24 21.55
CA LYS A 822 -44.17 47.17 21.03
C LYS A 822 -42.68 46.76 20.93
N ASP A 823 -42.27 46.59 19.67
CA ASP A 823 -41.11 47.13 18.93
C ASP A 823 -39.73 47.35 19.60
N GLY A 824 -38.71 46.71 19.01
CA GLY A 824 -37.30 47.13 19.05
C GLY A 824 -36.31 46.01 18.64
N PRO A 825 -35.38 46.23 17.69
CA PRO A 825 -34.48 45.18 17.20
C PRO A 825 -33.28 45.03 18.15
N VAL A 826 -33.00 43.80 18.61
CA VAL A 826 -31.88 43.52 19.51
C VAL A 826 -30.75 42.81 18.75
N ASN A 827 -29.60 43.47 18.76
CA ASN A 827 -28.27 43.02 18.33
C ASN A 827 -27.93 41.63 18.89
N TYR A 828 -27.57 40.69 18.01
CA TYR A 828 -26.97 39.41 18.38
C TYR A 828 -25.48 39.61 18.64
N GLN A 829 -25.06 39.49 19.91
CA GLN A 829 -23.69 39.21 20.32
C GLN A 829 -23.73 37.91 21.14
N PRO A 830 -23.05 36.84 20.73
CA PRO A 830 -23.11 35.55 21.41
C PRO A 830 -22.32 35.61 22.73
N LYS A 831 -22.96 35.23 23.84
CA LYS A 831 -22.28 34.92 25.11
C LYS A 831 -21.80 33.46 25.08
N PRO A 832 -20.65 33.14 25.71
CA PRO A 832 -20.10 31.79 25.74
C PRO A 832 -20.85 30.91 26.73
N VAL A 833 -21.17 29.69 26.31
CA VAL A 833 -21.72 28.62 27.16
C VAL A 833 -20.56 27.84 27.77
N THR A 834 -20.52 27.84 29.10
CA THR A 834 -19.68 26.99 29.94
C THR A 834 -20.26 25.57 30.00
N PHE A 835 -19.44 24.57 29.69
CA PHE A 835 -19.76 23.15 29.91
C PHE A 835 -19.53 22.77 31.37
N SER A 836 -20.55 22.18 32.01
CA SER A 836 -20.41 21.40 33.25
C SER A 836 -20.30 19.92 32.90
N HIS A 837 -19.24 19.27 33.36
CA HIS A 837 -19.05 17.82 33.24
C HIS A 837 -20.11 17.07 34.04
N GLY A 838 -20.64 16.00 33.44
CA GLY A 838 -21.42 14.93 34.04
C GLY A 838 -21.20 13.66 33.25
#